data_AF-A0A7Y5IX15-F1
#
_entry.id   AF-A0A7Y5IX15-F1
#
_cell.length_a   1.000
_cell.length_b   1.000
_cell.length_c   1.000
_cell.angle_alpha   90.00
_cell.angle_beta   90.00
_cell.angle_gamma   90.00
#
_symmetry.space_group_name_H-M   'P 1'
#
loop_
_entity.id
_entity.type
_entity.pdbx_description
1 polymer ?
#
loop_
_entity_poly.entity_id
_entity_poly.type
_entity_poly.pdbx_seq_one_letter_code
_entity_poly.pdbx_strand_id
1 'polypeptide(L)'
;MRGLLALLALCYLNSTSANSPLVSSLNAPMLEPETTLNELNRFIAERIPPLELPKTAKAWDREAAGIRERVLSEVVFRNCPAEWRGWKARAEWGAVIESGRGYRIRKLRYEALPGLWIPAVAYEPDRLEGKVPVVLNVNGHVGPVGKAIDYEQIRMIHLARGGIISLHPEWLSFGELQGKGYGHNRLAYLDLCGRAGLSVFYLAMRGGLDALLDHPHADPERVAMTGLSGGGWQTITLSSLDTRITLSAPNAGYIGLARRLDNQGDIGDLEQNPVDLMAVADYTHLTGLLAPRPTLLLYNDKDECCFQTERAKPSVYDPLIPFFDLYGKRDSFEFHSNADPGTHNYDLDNRRALYAFLNKRFVPDRPLPLEESHAPGEILAPETLYMGVPESNHNFTSLAKGLMADLPANRPPTAGSLDRWRARGRKRLEKAILLRRGEAKGTLLKEERIGGLEARSFQLRVGGEWTLPVVALSKGTPKGTTLLLADKGKATLADLAGSLVDAGERVVALDPLFMGECLPGKTAVWQYAQMVACAGERPLGIQTGQVLAAAAWARREFSDHRVRIMANGPTTQVAALCAKALEPGWIAEVEAREGLASLKELIEKEIDYSEQPALFCFGLLAEFDIEELTELGRESSETRSGKSVRKAPGIPQALFDSIRSSLRACNQKKR
;
A
#
# COMPACT_ATOMS: atom_id res chain seq x y z
N MET A 1 -1.87 -68.72 11.46
CA MET A 1 -1.52 -69.12 10.07
C MET A 1 -2.73 -68.92 9.17
N ARG A 2 -2.53 -68.28 8.01
CA ARG A 2 -3.51 -67.91 6.97
C ARG A 2 -4.52 -66.82 7.38
N GLY A 3 -4.14 -65.55 7.14
CA GLY A 3 -5.07 -64.42 7.30
C GLY A 3 -4.47 -63.02 7.42
N LEU A 4 -3.16 -62.83 7.21
CA LEU A 4 -2.52 -61.52 7.45
C LEU A 4 -1.42 -61.15 6.41
N LEU A 5 -1.59 -61.55 5.15
CA LEU A 5 -0.61 -61.30 4.08
C LEU A 5 -1.19 -60.65 2.82
N ALA A 6 -2.46 -60.23 2.83
CA ALA A 6 -3.12 -59.61 1.66
C ALA A 6 -3.44 -58.11 1.82
N LEU A 7 -3.09 -57.48 2.95
CA LEU A 7 -3.40 -56.06 3.23
C LEU A 7 -2.17 -55.14 3.32
N LEU A 8 -0.98 -55.65 2.99
CA LEU A 8 0.28 -54.89 2.99
C LEU A 8 0.83 -54.61 1.58
N ALA A 9 0.07 -54.92 0.52
CA ALA A 9 0.49 -54.74 -0.88
C ALA A 9 -0.21 -53.58 -1.62
N LEU A 10 -0.94 -52.69 -0.93
CA LEU A 10 -1.73 -51.62 -1.58
C LEU A 10 -1.46 -50.18 -1.09
N CYS A 11 -0.40 -49.95 -0.30
CA CYS A 11 -0.04 -48.60 0.17
C CYS A 11 1.38 -48.15 -0.22
N TYR A 12 1.99 -48.74 -1.25
CA TYR A 12 3.29 -48.32 -1.79
C TYR A 12 3.21 -47.86 -3.24
N LEU A 13 2.19 -47.07 -3.58
CA LEU A 13 2.18 -46.29 -4.82
C LEU A 13 1.96 -44.81 -4.48
N ASN A 14 2.87 -44.00 -5.01
CA ASN A 14 2.92 -42.53 -5.01
C ASN A 14 3.58 -41.83 -3.82
N SER A 15 4.89 -42.05 -3.69
CA SER A 15 5.84 -41.03 -3.21
C SER A 15 7.02 -40.86 -4.17
N THR A 16 6.75 -40.77 -5.48
CA THR A 16 7.75 -40.52 -6.54
C THR A 16 7.73 -39.10 -7.10
N SER A 17 6.97 -38.16 -6.52
CA SER A 17 6.72 -36.85 -7.15
C SER A 17 7.86 -35.82 -7.02
N ALA A 18 8.86 -36.02 -6.17
CA ALA A 18 9.94 -35.03 -6.01
C ALA A 18 11.01 -35.06 -7.14
N ASN A 19 11.08 -36.15 -7.92
CA ASN A 19 12.14 -36.37 -8.92
C ASN A 19 11.63 -36.58 -10.35
N SER A 20 10.40 -36.14 -10.68
CA SER A 20 9.92 -36.26 -12.05
C SER A 20 10.64 -35.25 -12.98
N PRO A 21 10.96 -35.61 -14.24
CA PRO A 21 11.59 -34.69 -15.20
C PRO A 21 10.83 -33.37 -15.34
N LEU A 22 9.50 -33.44 -15.25
CA LEU A 22 8.61 -32.29 -15.35
C LEU A 22 8.76 -31.35 -14.15
N VAL A 23 8.83 -31.90 -12.93
CA VAL A 23 9.09 -31.13 -11.70
C VAL A 23 10.46 -30.46 -11.80
N SER A 24 11.49 -31.19 -12.24
CA SER A 24 12.83 -30.63 -12.43
C SER A 24 12.86 -29.48 -13.42
N SER A 25 12.19 -29.60 -14.58
CA SER A 25 12.15 -28.53 -15.59
C SER A 25 11.44 -27.26 -15.10
N LEU A 26 10.35 -27.39 -14.33
CA LEU A 26 9.62 -26.22 -13.80
C LEU A 26 10.33 -25.52 -12.64
N ASN A 27 11.16 -26.25 -11.88
CA ASN A 27 11.91 -25.73 -10.73
C ASN A 27 13.31 -25.21 -11.07
N ALA A 28 13.84 -25.52 -12.25
CA ALA A 28 15.18 -25.09 -12.63
C ALA A 28 15.23 -23.55 -12.73
N PRO A 29 16.09 -22.88 -11.94
CA PRO A 29 16.18 -21.43 -11.98
C PRO A 29 16.69 -20.97 -13.35
N MET A 30 16.04 -19.94 -13.86
CA MET A 30 16.34 -19.30 -15.14
C MET A 30 16.75 -17.84 -14.96
N LEU A 31 16.52 -17.24 -13.80
CA LEU A 31 16.98 -15.88 -13.49
C LEU A 31 18.17 -15.91 -12.55
N GLU A 32 19.15 -15.03 -12.80
CA GLU A 32 20.21 -14.76 -11.83
C GLU A 32 19.60 -14.11 -10.57
N PRO A 33 20.18 -14.34 -9.38
CA PRO A 33 19.74 -13.68 -8.15
C PRO A 33 19.61 -12.16 -8.34
N GLU A 34 18.56 -11.58 -7.76
CA GLU A 34 18.29 -10.13 -7.78
C GLU A 34 17.95 -9.52 -9.15
N THR A 35 17.89 -10.30 -10.25
CA THR A 35 17.47 -9.80 -11.58
C THR A 35 16.19 -8.98 -11.48
N THR A 36 15.14 -9.56 -10.90
CA THR A 36 13.83 -8.91 -10.75
C THR A 36 13.89 -7.68 -9.85
N LEU A 37 14.67 -7.73 -8.77
CA LEU A 37 14.82 -6.59 -7.86
C LEU A 37 15.50 -5.41 -8.56
N ASN A 38 16.55 -5.66 -9.32
CA ASN A 38 17.30 -4.65 -10.04
C ASN A 38 16.46 -4.01 -11.17
N GLU A 39 15.70 -4.83 -11.91
CA GLU A 39 14.77 -4.34 -12.94
C GLU A 39 13.66 -3.49 -12.33
N LEU A 40 13.09 -3.94 -11.20
CA LEU A 40 12.05 -3.22 -10.48
C LEU A 40 12.53 -1.89 -9.91
N ASN A 41 13.70 -1.88 -9.26
CA ASN A 41 14.29 -0.66 -8.70
C ASN A 41 14.58 0.36 -9.79
N ARG A 42 15.13 -0.08 -10.94
CA ARG A 42 15.32 0.79 -12.11
C ARG A 42 13.99 1.36 -12.61
N PHE A 43 13.00 0.49 -12.78
CA PHE A 43 11.67 0.87 -13.25
C PHE A 43 11.03 1.93 -12.34
N ILE A 44 11.12 1.78 -11.01
CA ILE A 44 10.58 2.77 -10.08
C ILE A 44 11.42 4.06 -10.09
N ALA A 45 12.75 3.95 -10.08
CA ALA A 45 13.65 5.11 -10.02
C ALA A 45 13.45 6.08 -11.20
N GLU A 46 13.23 5.55 -12.41
CA GLU A 46 12.96 6.35 -13.63
C GLU A 46 11.65 7.16 -13.56
N ARG A 47 10.79 6.88 -12.58
CA ARG A 47 9.47 7.51 -12.39
C ARG A 47 9.42 8.46 -11.21
N ILE A 48 10.53 8.63 -10.49
CA ILE A 48 10.62 9.60 -9.39
C ILE A 48 10.79 11.00 -10.01
N PRO A 49 9.92 11.97 -9.71
CA PRO A 49 10.02 13.31 -10.26
C PRO A 49 11.27 13.99 -9.68
N PRO A 50 12.07 14.69 -10.50
CA PRO A 50 13.19 15.46 -9.98
C PRO A 50 12.68 16.65 -9.16
N LEU A 51 13.43 17.02 -8.11
CA LEU A 51 13.25 18.29 -7.41
C LEU A 51 14.16 19.34 -8.05
N GLU A 52 13.57 20.30 -8.75
CA GLU A 52 14.29 21.38 -9.42
C GLU A 52 14.22 22.67 -8.60
N LEU A 53 15.36 23.32 -8.35
CA LEU A 53 15.40 24.60 -7.67
C LEU A 53 15.02 25.73 -8.64
N PRO A 54 13.92 26.48 -8.40
CA PRO A 54 13.56 27.60 -9.26
C PRO A 54 14.47 28.80 -9.04
N LYS A 55 14.49 29.73 -10.01
CA LYS A 55 15.38 30.91 -9.97
C LYS A 55 15.01 31.95 -8.91
N THR A 56 13.76 31.97 -8.43
CA THR A 56 13.25 33.00 -7.50
C THR A 56 12.21 32.42 -6.55
N ALA A 57 12.08 33.00 -5.36
CA ALA A 57 11.01 32.67 -4.40
C ALA A 57 9.61 32.73 -5.04
N LYS A 58 9.31 33.78 -5.81
CA LYS A 58 8.01 33.93 -6.48
C LYS A 58 7.71 32.81 -7.49
N ALA A 59 8.74 32.27 -8.12
CA ALA A 59 8.59 31.10 -9.00
C ALA A 59 8.28 29.85 -8.18
N TRP A 60 8.98 29.65 -7.05
CA TRP A 60 8.66 28.57 -6.11
C TRP A 60 7.24 28.69 -5.56
N ASP A 61 6.78 29.88 -5.16
CA ASP A 61 5.41 30.07 -4.63
C ASP A 61 4.35 29.57 -5.62
N ARG A 62 4.52 29.85 -6.91
CA ARG A 62 3.60 29.41 -7.96
C ARG A 62 3.66 27.89 -8.15
N GLU A 63 4.85 27.34 -8.19
CA GLU A 63 5.06 25.89 -8.35
C GLU A 63 4.53 25.12 -7.15
N ALA A 64 4.85 25.57 -5.94
CA ALA A 64 4.38 25.02 -4.68
C ALA A 64 2.85 25.04 -4.57
N ALA A 65 2.20 26.11 -5.02
CA ALA A 65 0.74 26.17 -5.10
C ALA A 65 0.17 25.11 -6.06
N GLY A 66 0.77 24.95 -7.24
CA GLY A 66 0.37 23.93 -8.22
C GLY A 66 0.59 22.51 -7.73
N ILE A 67 1.74 22.22 -7.10
CA ILE A 67 2.03 20.92 -6.50
C ILE A 67 1.00 20.61 -5.40
N ARG A 68 0.74 21.57 -4.49
CA ARG A 68 -0.24 21.39 -3.41
C ARG A 68 -1.64 21.09 -3.96
N GLU A 69 -2.09 21.83 -4.97
CA GLU A 69 -3.39 21.59 -5.62
C GLU A 69 -3.46 20.20 -6.25
N ARG A 70 -2.41 19.79 -6.98
CA ARG A 70 -2.36 18.49 -7.64
C ARG A 70 -2.28 17.35 -6.64
N VAL A 71 -1.46 17.43 -5.60
CA VAL A 71 -1.41 16.39 -4.55
C VAL A 71 -2.77 16.27 -3.87
N LEU A 72 -3.43 17.39 -3.55
CA LEU A 72 -4.75 17.36 -2.95
C LEU A 72 -5.82 16.76 -3.88
N SER A 73 -5.81 17.09 -5.17
CA SER A 73 -6.88 16.69 -6.10
C SER A 73 -6.64 15.33 -6.80
N GLU A 74 -5.39 15.02 -7.14
CA GLU A 74 -4.99 13.83 -7.89
C GLU A 74 -4.59 12.66 -6.98
N VAL A 75 -4.21 12.92 -5.71
CA VAL A 75 -3.74 11.88 -4.77
C VAL A 75 -4.66 11.79 -3.55
N VAL A 76 -4.78 12.86 -2.76
CA VAL A 76 -5.51 12.83 -1.48
C VAL A 76 -7.02 12.68 -1.68
N PHE A 77 -7.64 13.53 -2.50
CA PHE A 77 -9.09 13.57 -2.71
C PHE A 77 -9.51 13.00 -4.07
N ARG A 78 -8.66 12.17 -4.69
CA ARG A 78 -8.96 11.58 -6.00
C ARG A 78 -10.27 10.81 -5.94
N ASN A 79 -11.23 11.22 -6.77
CA ASN A 79 -12.59 10.65 -6.84
C ASN A 79 -13.34 10.63 -5.49
N CYS A 80 -12.96 11.50 -4.55
CA CYS A 80 -13.75 11.76 -3.36
C CYS A 80 -14.92 12.70 -3.68
N PRO A 81 -16.06 12.60 -2.99
CA PRO A 81 -17.15 13.54 -3.17
C PRO A 81 -16.73 14.95 -2.74
N ALA A 82 -17.31 15.98 -3.37
CA ALA A 82 -17.00 17.37 -3.04
C ALA A 82 -17.24 17.69 -1.55
N GLU A 83 -18.21 17.02 -0.93
CA GLU A 83 -18.54 17.15 0.49
C GLU A 83 -17.36 16.78 1.41
N TRP A 84 -16.54 15.78 1.05
CA TRP A 84 -15.35 15.39 1.83
C TRP A 84 -14.28 16.46 1.73
N ARG A 85 -14.03 16.99 0.53
CA ARG A 85 -13.02 18.04 0.33
C ARG A 85 -13.34 19.30 1.13
N GLY A 86 -14.62 19.68 1.21
CA GLY A 86 -15.12 20.81 2.00
C GLY A 86 -15.50 20.50 3.44
N TRP A 87 -15.33 19.26 3.92
CA TRP A 87 -15.77 18.85 5.24
C TRP A 87 -15.04 19.61 6.35
N LYS A 88 -15.77 20.34 7.18
CA LYS A 88 -15.24 20.94 8.41
C LYS A 88 -15.62 20.04 9.58
N ALA A 89 -14.62 19.58 10.35
CA ALA A 89 -14.90 18.68 11.45
C ALA A 89 -15.74 19.34 12.55
N ARG A 90 -16.64 18.56 13.14
CA ARG A 90 -17.45 18.99 14.29
C ARG A 90 -16.95 18.30 15.55
N ALA A 91 -16.49 19.09 16.52
CA ALA A 91 -16.02 18.58 17.81
C ALA A 91 -17.15 18.45 18.84
N GLU A 92 -17.10 17.36 19.61
CA GLU A 92 -17.87 17.12 20.82
C GLU A 92 -16.90 17.09 22.01
N TRP A 93 -17.06 18.06 22.90
CA TRP A 93 -16.20 18.20 24.08
C TRP A 93 -16.77 17.39 25.26
N GLY A 94 -15.91 16.60 25.88
CA GLY A 94 -16.23 15.72 27.00
C GLY A 94 -15.70 16.23 28.35
N ALA A 95 -15.42 15.27 29.24
CA ALA A 95 -14.99 15.52 30.60
C ALA A 95 -13.64 16.27 30.66
N VAL A 96 -13.50 17.07 31.73
CA VAL A 96 -12.27 17.77 32.09
C VAL A 96 -11.64 17.06 33.29
N ILE A 97 -10.32 16.87 33.23
CA ILE A 97 -9.48 16.36 34.31
C ILE A 97 -8.63 17.53 34.78
N GLU A 98 -8.92 18.03 35.98
CA GLU A 98 -8.15 19.10 36.61
C GLU A 98 -6.85 18.53 37.18
N SER A 99 -5.68 18.99 36.71
CA SER A 99 -4.41 18.50 37.27
C SER A 99 -4.06 19.19 38.59
N GLY A 100 -4.53 20.42 38.80
CA GLY A 100 -4.10 21.30 39.90
C GLY A 100 -2.63 21.72 39.81
N ARG A 101 -1.99 21.55 38.65
CA ARG A 101 -0.54 21.70 38.43
C ARG A 101 -0.22 22.55 37.20
N GLY A 102 -1.04 23.56 36.92
CA GLY A 102 -0.82 24.56 35.87
C GLY A 102 -1.42 24.20 34.51
N TYR A 103 -2.13 23.08 34.40
CA TYR A 103 -2.84 22.65 33.19
C TYR A 103 -4.05 21.78 33.55
N ARG A 104 -4.95 21.58 32.59
CA ARG A 104 -6.03 20.61 32.64
C ARG A 104 -6.06 19.79 31.37
N ILE A 105 -6.67 18.60 31.42
CA ILE A 105 -6.87 17.75 30.25
C ILE A 105 -8.35 17.75 29.93
N ARG A 106 -8.71 18.04 28.69
CA ARG A 106 -10.08 17.98 28.21
C ARG A 106 -10.21 16.92 27.12
N LYS A 107 -11.11 15.97 27.34
CA LYS A 107 -11.45 14.94 26.35
C LYS A 107 -12.34 15.54 25.27
N LEU A 108 -12.22 15.03 24.06
CA LEU A 108 -13.10 15.38 22.96
C LEU A 108 -13.08 14.28 21.90
N ARG A 109 -14.05 14.32 21.00
CA ARG A 109 -14.01 13.60 19.73
C ARG A 109 -14.49 14.53 18.64
N TYR A 110 -14.09 14.29 17.40
CA TYR A 110 -14.58 15.07 16.28
C TYR A 110 -14.96 14.18 15.10
N GLU A 111 -15.98 14.58 14.37
CA GLU A 111 -16.41 13.89 13.15
C GLU A 111 -15.50 14.31 11.99
N ALA A 112 -14.53 13.46 11.63
CA ALA A 112 -13.53 13.72 10.61
C ALA A 112 -14.10 13.65 9.18
N LEU A 113 -15.10 12.80 8.97
CA LEU A 113 -15.99 12.75 7.82
C LEU A 113 -17.32 12.11 8.27
N PRO A 114 -18.43 12.21 7.51
CA PRO A 114 -19.73 11.72 7.95
C PRO A 114 -19.66 10.30 8.54
N GLY A 115 -19.99 10.18 9.83
CA GLY A 115 -20.02 8.94 10.60
C GLY A 115 -18.68 8.34 11.01
N LEU A 116 -17.53 8.96 10.69
CA LEU A 116 -16.22 8.60 11.27
C LEU A 116 -15.81 9.65 12.31
N TRP A 117 -15.81 9.22 13.56
CA TRP A 117 -15.40 9.98 14.73
C TRP A 117 -14.02 9.58 15.19
N ILE A 118 -13.20 10.59 15.46
CA ILE A 118 -11.83 10.45 15.98
C ILE A 118 -11.81 10.99 17.42
N PRO A 119 -11.52 10.16 18.42
CA PRO A 119 -11.34 10.62 19.79
C PRO A 119 -9.99 11.34 19.93
N ALA A 120 -9.90 12.27 20.87
CA ALA A 120 -8.72 13.08 21.10
C ALA A 120 -8.66 13.57 22.55
N VAL A 121 -7.50 14.13 22.94
CA VAL A 121 -7.30 14.82 24.22
C VAL A 121 -6.61 16.16 24.00
N ALA A 122 -7.09 17.20 24.68
CA ALA A 122 -6.49 18.52 24.69
C ALA A 122 -5.87 18.80 26.06
N TYR A 123 -4.61 19.22 26.10
CA TYR A 123 -3.93 19.73 27.27
C TYR A 123 -3.96 21.25 27.20
N GLU A 124 -4.62 21.87 28.18
CA GLU A 124 -4.90 23.31 28.21
C GLU A 124 -4.22 23.92 29.44
N PRO A 125 -3.60 25.11 29.33
CA PRO A 125 -3.17 25.86 30.51
C PRO A 125 -4.34 26.13 31.46
N ASP A 126 -4.12 26.10 32.78
CA ASP A 126 -5.18 26.39 33.79
C ASP A 126 -5.75 27.81 33.64
N ARG A 127 -4.92 28.72 33.13
CA ARG A 127 -5.27 30.12 32.89
C ARG A 127 -4.96 30.47 31.44
N LEU A 128 -6.02 30.80 30.70
CA LEU A 128 -5.96 31.24 29.32
C LEU A 128 -6.42 32.69 29.25
N GLU A 129 -5.57 33.55 28.71
CA GLU A 129 -5.87 34.96 28.46
C GLU A 129 -5.59 35.28 26.99
N GLY A 130 -6.57 35.91 26.33
CA GLY A 130 -6.45 36.24 24.91
C GLY A 130 -6.23 35.02 24.01
N LYS A 131 -5.54 35.23 22.90
CA LYS A 131 -5.17 34.16 21.96
C LYS A 131 -3.78 33.62 22.29
N VAL A 132 -3.66 32.30 22.35
CA VAL A 132 -2.43 31.58 22.69
C VAL A 132 -2.01 30.64 21.55
N PRO A 133 -0.71 30.34 21.42
CA PRO A 133 -0.22 29.37 20.45
C PRO A 133 -0.84 27.99 20.67
N VAL A 134 -0.91 27.21 19.59
CA VAL A 134 -1.43 25.85 19.63
C VAL A 134 -0.50 24.85 18.95
N VAL A 135 -0.49 23.61 19.44
CA VAL A 135 0.32 22.51 18.88
C VAL A 135 -0.58 21.29 18.64
N LEU A 136 -0.64 20.83 17.40
CA LEU A 136 -1.21 19.53 17.05
C LEU A 136 -0.13 18.46 17.19
N ASN A 137 -0.35 17.50 18.08
CA ASN A 137 0.56 16.40 18.37
C ASN A 137 -0.02 15.12 17.78
N VAL A 138 0.78 14.34 17.08
CA VAL A 138 0.34 13.10 16.43
C VAL A 138 1.34 11.98 16.69
N ASN A 139 0.87 10.74 16.74
CA ASN A 139 1.68 9.57 17.06
C ASN A 139 1.94 8.68 15.84
N GLY A 140 2.99 7.87 15.96
CA GLY A 140 3.24 6.74 15.07
C GLY A 140 2.66 5.44 15.61
N HIS A 141 3.30 4.31 15.28
CA HIS A 141 2.85 2.97 15.62
C HIS A 141 3.04 2.60 17.11
N VAL A 142 2.33 3.30 17.99
CA VAL A 142 2.44 3.13 19.45
C VAL A 142 1.55 2.01 20.01
N GLY A 143 0.70 1.40 19.19
CA GLY A 143 -0.12 0.27 19.61
C GLY A 143 -1.33 0.66 20.49
N PRO A 144 -1.78 -0.24 21.38
CA PRO A 144 -3.01 -0.04 22.17
C PRO A 144 -3.00 1.18 23.10
N VAL A 145 -1.82 1.68 23.48
CA VAL A 145 -1.70 2.87 24.33
C VAL A 145 -2.14 4.15 23.60
N GLY A 146 -2.02 4.20 22.27
CA GLY A 146 -2.51 5.30 21.44
C GLY A 146 -2.08 6.67 21.94
N LYS A 147 -3.05 7.59 22.07
CA LYS A 147 -2.82 8.96 22.55
C LYS A 147 -2.33 9.10 23.99
N ALA A 148 -2.30 8.01 24.76
CA ALA A 148 -1.81 7.97 26.13
C ALA A 148 -0.32 7.59 26.26
N ILE A 149 0.44 7.50 25.17
CA ILE A 149 1.87 7.17 25.25
C ILE A 149 2.65 8.22 26.06
N ASP A 150 3.58 7.78 26.92
CA ASP A 150 4.22 8.62 27.94
C ASP A 150 4.92 9.86 27.38
N TYR A 151 5.75 9.71 26.34
CA TYR A 151 6.51 10.84 25.77
C TYR A 151 5.61 11.93 25.17
N GLU A 152 4.40 11.57 24.71
CA GLU A 152 3.40 12.53 24.23
C GLU A 152 2.79 13.28 25.41
N GLN A 153 2.36 12.55 26.45
CA GLN A 153 1.81 13.19 27.65
C GLN A 153 2.82 14.15 28.29
N ILE A 154 4.08 13.73 28.44
CA ILE A 154 5.16 14.58 28.97
C ILE A 154 5.29 15.87 28.15
N ARG A 155 5.34 15.76 26.82
CA ARG A 155 5.46 16.91 25.92
C ARG A 155 4.28 17.85 26.04
N MET A 156 3.06 17.31 26.01
CA MET A 156 1.84 18.12 26.05
C MET A 156 1.63 18.80 27.41
N ILE A 157 1.99 18.13 28.52
CA ILE A 157 2.02 18.74 29.86
C ILE A 157 3.00 19.91 29.89
N HIS A 158 4.19 19.71 29.35
CA HIS A 158 5.23 20.74 29.30
C HIS A 158 4.76 21.97 28.50
N LEU A 159 4.20 21.76 27.31
CA LEU A 159 3.65 22.82 26.45
C LEU A 159 2.49 23.57 27.13
N ALA A 160 1.56 22.84 27.77
CA ALA A 160 0.42 23.44 28.47
C ALA A 160 0.85 24.34 29.64
N ARG A 161 1.82 23.90 30.46
CA ARG A 161 2.40 24.75 31.50
C ARG A 161 3.10 25.99 30.94
N GLY A 162 3.66 25.88 29.74
CA GLY A 162 4.23 26.98 28.97
C GLY A 162 3.20 27.99 28.42
N GLY A 163 1.90 27.71 28.53
CA GLY A 163 0.83 28.55 28.01
C GLY A 163 0.41 28.21 26.57
N ILE A 164 0.71 27.01 26.08
CA ILE A 164 0.39 26.55 24.72
C ILE A 164 -0.70 25.48 24.81
N ILE A 165 -1.78 25.62 24.03
CA ILE A 165 -2.81 24.58 23.96
C ILE A 165 -2.31 23.45 23.05
N SER A 166 -2.34 22.22 23.55
CA SER A 166 -1.87 21.05 22.79
C SER A 166 -3.01 20.06 22.58
N LEU A 167 -3.24 19.60 21.35
CA LEU A 167 -4.24 18.58 21.03
C LEU A 167 -3.57 17.33 20.47
N HIS A 168 -4.03 16.15 20.89
CA HIS A 168 -3.61 14.86 20.34
C HIS A 168 -4.83 14.04 19.91
N PRO A 169 -5.11 13.94 18.59
CA PRO A 169 -6.08 12.99 18.07
C PRO A 169 -5.55 11.56 18.08
N GLU A 170 -6.43 10.60 18.30
CA GLU A 170 -6.14 9.19 18.09
C GLU A 170 -5.87 8.93 16.59
N TRP A 171 -4.96 8.00 16.31
CA TRP A 171 -4.66 7.56 14.95
C TRP A 171 -5.39 6.24 14.65
N LEU A 172 -5.78 6.04 13.39
CA LEU A 172 -6.49 4.84 12.96
C LEU A 172 -5.65 3.59 13.29
N SER A 173 -6.29 2.50 13.73
CA SER A 173 -5.64 1.27 14.20
C SER A 173 -5.05 1.31 15.62
N PHE A 174 -5.09 2.45 16.32
CA PHE A 174 -4.50 2.61 17.66
C PHE A 174 -5.49 3.09 18.71
N GLY A 175 -5.14 2.90 19.98
CA GLY A 175 -5.93 3.35 21.12
C GLY A 175 -7.42 2.99 21.01
N GLU A 176 -8.29 3.99 20.96
CA GLU A 176 -9.74 3.78 20.86
C GLU A 176 -10.23 3.40 19.45
N LEU A 177 -9.37 3.51 18.44
CA LEU A 177 -9.64 3.15 17.04
C LEU A 177 -8.97 1.83 16.65
N GLN A 178 -8.89 0.90 17.61
CA GLN A 178 -8.42 -0.46 17.37
C GLN A 178 -9.43 -1.29 16.58
N GLY A 179 -8.95 -2.33 15.90
CA GLY A 179 -9.75 -3.32 15.19
C GLY A 179 -9.41 -3.42 13.71
N LYS A 180 -9.75 -4.57 13.11
CA LYS A 180 -9.35 -4.91 11.73
C LYS A 180 -9.79 -3.90 10.67
N GLY A 181 -10.93 -3.26 10.87
CA GLY A 181 -11.48 -2.26 9.94
C GLY A 181 -10.75 -0.92 9.91
N TYR A 182 -9.90 -0.64 10.92
CA TYR A 182 -9.09 0.58 10.99
C TYR A 182 -7.62 0.37 10.58
N GLY A 183 -7.22 -0.87 10.29
CA GLY A 183 -5.85 -1.17 9.88
C GLY A 183 -5.43 -0.35 8.66
N HIS A 184 -4.20 0.17 8.66
CA HIS A 184 -3.80 1.18 7.67
C HIS A 184 -3.94 0.70 6.23
N ASN A 185 -3.50 -0.53 5.99
CA ASN A 185 -3.56 -1.12 4.65
C ASN A 185 -5.00 -1.40 4.16
N ARG A 186 -6.03 -1.21 5.01
CA ARG A 186 -7.44 -1.26 4.58
C ARG A 186 -7.86 -0.05 3.75
N LEU A 187 -7.04 1.01 3.69
CA LEU A 187 -7.27 2.13 2.76
C LEU A 187 -7.38 1.63 1.30
N ALA A 188 -6.70 0.52 0.97
CA ALA A 188 -6.75 -0.15 -0.33
C ALA A 188 -8.17 -0.56 -0.76
N TYR A 189 -9.11 -0.72 0.19
CA TYR A 189 -10.50 -1.05 -0.13
C TYR A 189 -11.22 0.09 -0.83
N LEU A 190 -10.96 1.33 -0.39
CA LEU A 190 -11.48 2.51 -1.07
C LEU A 190 -10.78 2.66 -2.42
N ASP A 191 -9.47 2.43 -2.48
CA ASP A 191 -8.70 2.52 -3.73
C ASP A 191 -9.25 1.55 -4.78
N LEU A 192 -9.54 0.30 -4.41
CA LEU A 192 -10.20 -0.69 -5.28
C LEU A 192 -11.55 -0.18 -5.80
N CYS A 193 -12.34 0.46 -4.94
CA CYS A 193 -13.61 1.11 -5.30
C CYS A 193 -13.43 2.42 -6.08
N GLY A 194 -12.20 2.82 -6.38
CA GLY A 194 -11.88 3.99 -7.17
C GLY A 194 -11.94 5.31 -6.40
N ARG A 195 -11.84 5.28 -5.07
CA ARG A 195 -11.78 6.46 -4.20
C ARG A 195 -10.50 6.44 -3.39
N ALA A 196 -9.76 7.54 -3.34
CA ALA A 196 -8.51 7.60 -2.58
C ALA A 196 -8.73 7.27 -1.09
N GLY A 197 -8.20 6.14 -0.63
CA GLY A 197 -8.21 5.74 0.77
C GLY A 197 -7.43 6.71 1.66
N LEU A 198 -6.39 7.35 1.11
CA LEU A 198 -5.59 8.39 1.77
C LEU A 198 -6.45 9.55 2.30
N SER A 199 -7.58 9.86 1.66
CA SER A 199 -8.49 10.92 2.10
C SER A 199 -8.96 10.74 3.55
N VAL A 200 -9.14 9.50 4.01
CA VAL A 200 -9.62 9.20 5.37
C VAL A 200 -8.58 9.63 6.41
N PHE A 201 -7.31 9.30 6.18
CA PHE A 201 -6.21 9.77 7.04
C PHE A 201 -6.08 11.29 6.99
N TYR A 202 -6.10 11.87 5.79
CA TYR A 202 -5.96 13.32 5.64
C TYR A 202 -7.08 14.09 6.34
N LEU A 203 -8.32 13.61 6.23
CA LEU A 203 -9.48 14.20 6.91
C LEU A 203 -9.44 13.99 8.42
N ALA A 204 -8.93 12.86 8.91
CA ALA A 204 -8.69 12.69 10.34
C ALA A 204 -7.70 13.75 10.86
N MET A 205 -6.53 13.89 10.22
CA MET A 205 -5.55 14.91 10.61
C MET A 205 -6.11 16.34 10.52
N ARG A 206 -6.75 16.68 9.39
CA ARG A 206 -7.35 18.01 9.17
C ARG A 206 -8.47 18.28 10.17
N GLY A 207 -9.27 17.28 10.54
CA GLY A 207 -10.32 17.42 11.53
C GLY A 207 -9.78 17.72 12.93
N GLY A 208 -8.63 17.13 13.30
CA GLY A 208 -7.91 17.49 14.52
C GLY A 208 -7.45 18.95 14.49
N LEU A 209 -6.91 19.41 13.37
CA LEU A 209 -6.54 20.82 13.18
C LEU A 209 -7.76 21.76 13.27
N ASP A 210 -8.89 21.40 12.65
CA ASP A 210 -10.14 22.16 12.74
C ASP A 210 -10.62 22.26 14.19
N ALA A 211 -10.65 21.14 14.92
CA ALA A 211 -11.05 21.10 16.33
C ALA A 211 -10.13 21.92 17.24
N LEU A 212 -8.82 21.92 16.97
CA LEU A 212 -7.84 22.73 17.69
C LEU A 212 -8.07 24.22 17.46
N LEU A 213 -8.28 24.64 16.21
CA LEU A 213 -8.46 26.04 15.83
C LEU A 213 -9.84 26.59 16.21
N ASP A 214 -10.84 25.74 16.37
CA ASP A 214 -12.16 26.13 16.89
C ASP A 214 -12.12 26.41 18.41
N HIS A 215 -11.01 26.12 19.11
CA HIS A 215 -10.87 26.49 20.53
C HIS A 215 -10.88 28.02 20.70
N PRO A 216 -11.67 28.60 21.64
CA PRO A 216 -11.84 30.06 21.74
C PRO A 216 -10.55 30.86 21.93
N HIS A 217 -9.55 30.26 22.57
CA HIS A 217 -8.24 30.86 22.82
C HIS A 217 -7.17 30.47 21.79
N ALA A 218 -7.47 29.64 20.77
CA ALA A 218 -6.47 29.29 19.76
C ALA A 218 -6.11 30.50 18.89
N ASP A 219 -4.81 30.72 18.71
CA ASP A 219 -4.25 31.68 17.78
C ASP A 219 -4.00 31.05 16.40
N PRO A 220 -4.75 31.43 15.35
CA PRO A 220 -4.60 30.86 14.02
C PRO A 220 -3.28 31.21 13.33
N GLU A 221 -2.53 32.21 13.81
CA GLU A 221 -1.23 32.60 13.24
C GLU A 221 -0.06 31.83 13.90
N ARG A 222 -0.31 31.18 15.04
CA ARG A 222 0.68 30.40 15.80
C ARG A 222 0.19 28.98 15.99
N VAL A 223 0.36 28.17 14.93
CA VAL A 223 -0.06 26.77 14.86
C VAL A 223 1.13 25.89 14.51
N ALA A 224 1.52 25.00 15.42
CA ALA A 224 2.60 24.05 15.20
C ALA A 224 2.05 22.63 15.07
N MET A 225 2.77 21.77 14.35
CA MET A 225 2.48 20.34 14.28
C MET A 225 3.76 19.51 14.46
N THR A 226 3.69 18.43 15.24
CA THR A 226 4.81 17.53 15.49
C THR A 226 4.35 16.11 15.80
N GLY A 227 5.20 15.13 15.49
CA GLY A 227 4.97 13.72 15.80
C GLY A 227 6.12 12.81 15.35
N LEU A 228 6.19 11.61 15.93
CA LEU A 228 7.20 10.59 15.66
C LEU A 228 6.69 9.53 14.68
N SER A 229 7.53 9.06 13.74
CA SER A 229 7.26 7.90 12.88
C SER A 229 6.06 8.11 11.97
N GLY A 230 5.00 7.30 12.07
CA GLY A 230 3.70 7.64 11.47
C GLY A 230 3.24 9.07 11.79
N GLY A 231 3.53 9.59 12.99
CA GLY A 231 3.29 10.99 13.37
C GLY A 231 4.18 11.99 12.62
N GLY A 232 5.41 11.60 12.26
CA GLY A 232 6.29 12.39 11.40
C GLY A 232 5.75 12.45 9.96
N TRP A 233 5.23 11.32 9.45
CA TRP A 233 4.51 11.27 8.16
C TRP A 233 3.25 12.14 8.19
N GLN A 234 2.44 12.05 9.24
CA GLN A 234 1.27 12.88 9.43
C GLN A 234 1.64 14.38 9.43
N THR A 235 2.70 14.72 10.15
CA THR A 235 3.20 16.11 10.27
C THR A 235 3.62 16.66 8.91
N ILE A 236 4.46 15.96 8.14
CA ILE A 236 4.88 16.45 6.82
C ILE A 236 3.71 16.51 5.83
N THR A 237 2.81 15.52 5.87
CA THR A 237 1.69 15.42 4.92
C THR A 237 0.69 16.56 5.15
N LEU A 238 0.24 16.79 6.39
CA LEU A 238 -0.70 17.86 6.65
C LEU A 238 -0.03 19.23 6.54
N SER A 239 1.17 19.43 7.11
CA SER A 239 1.84 20.74 7.09
C SER A 239 2.21 21.19 5.68
N SER A 240 2.57 20.27 4.79
CA SER A 240 2.86 20.61 3.39
C SER A 240 1.61 20.98 2.60
N LEU A 241 0.43 20.45 2.95
CA LEU A 241 -0.81 20.61 2.17
C LEU A 241 -1.81 21.60 2.78
N ASP A 242 -1.78 21.85 4.09
CA ASP A 242 -2.61 22.81 4.81
C ASP A 242 -1.73 23.92 5.40
N THR A 243 -1.83 25.12 4.82
CA THR A 243 -0.98 26.26 5.18
C THR A 243 -1.37 26.92 6.49
N ARG A 244 -2.45 26.48 7.16
CA ARG A 244 -2.80 26.96 8.51
C ARG A 244 -1.79 26.52 9.56
N ILE A 245 -1.01 25.47 9.28
CA ILE A 245 0.13 25.10 10.13
C ILE A 245 1.29 26.04 9.80
N THR A 246 1.69 26.86 10.77
CA THR A 246 2.72 27.89 10.60
C THR A 246 4.11 27.44 11.03
N LEU A 247 4.22 26.33 11.78
CA LEU A 247 5.49 25.68 12.15
C LEU A 247 5.37 24.15 12.06
N SER A 248 6.36 23.49 11.46
CA SER A 248 6.35 22.02 11.27
C SER A 248 7.58 21.37 11.89
N ALA A 249 7.39 20.31 12.68
CA ALA A 249 8.49 19.57 13.31
C ALA A 249 8.32 18.04 13.20
N PRO A 250 8.39 17.44 12.00
CA PRO A 250 8.27 16.00 11.84
C PRO A 250 9.50 15.27 12.41
N ASN A 251 9.28 14.18 13.15
CA ASN A 251 10.33 13.32 13.69
C ASN A 251 10.30 11.92 13.05
N ALA A 252 11.39 11.54 12.38
CA ALA A 252 11.65 10.20 11.84
C ALA A 252 10.46 9.52 11.16
N GLY A 253 9.79 10.19 10.22
CA GLY A 253 8.54 9.68 9.61
C GLY A 253 8.51 9.55 8.10
N TYR A 254 9.54 10.04 7.41
CA TYR A 254 9.57 10.03 5.95
C TYR A 254 10.99 10.24 5.41
N ILE A 255 11.23 9.72 4.22
CA ILE A 255 12.33 10.07 3.30
C ILE A 255 11.80 9.97 1.87
N GLY A 256 12.56 10.48 0.89
CA GLY A 256 12.21 10.39 -0.53
C GLY A 256 12.22 8.94 -1.04
N LEU A 257 11.39 8.65 -2.05
CA LEU A 257 11.18 7.28 -2.54
C LEU A 257 12.48 6.62 -3.01
N ALA A 258 13.40 7.39 -3.59
CA ALA A 258 14.68 6.88 -4.09
C ALA A 258 15.49 6.18 -3.00
N ARG A 259 15.48 6.69 -1.76
CA ARG A 259 16.19 6.06 -0.63
C ARG A 259 15.48 4.80 -0.13
N ARG A 260 14.16 4.70 -0.29
CA ARG A 260 13.38 3.52 0.12
C ARG A 260 13.67 2.30 -0.78
N LEU A 261 14.07 2.52 -2.04
CA LEU A 261 14.47 1.45 -2.97
C LEU A 261 15.65 0.63 -2.46
N ASP A 262 16.58 1.30 -1.76
CA ASP A 262 17.77 0.66 -1.19
C ASP A 262 17.60 0.29 0.30
N ASN A 263 16.54 0.80 0.96
CA ASN A 263 16.36 0.68 2.41
C ASN A 263 14.94 0.24 2.76
N GLN A 264 14.78 -1.07 2.86
CA GLN A 264 13.48 -1.73 2.99
C GLN A 264 12.73 -1.36 4.28
N GLY A 265 13.45 -1.09 5.37
CA GLY A 265 12.85 -0.62 6.63
C GLY A 265 12.15 0.73 6.51
N ASP A 266 12.51 1.55 5.51
CA ASP A 266 11.97 2.89 5.32
C ASP A 266 10.76 2.94 4.39
N ILE A 267 10.29 1.77 3.91
CA ILE A 267 9.16 1.70 2.99
C ILE A 267 7.85 2.06 3.72
N GLY A 268 7.59 1.46 4.88
CA GLY A 268 6.39 1.76 5.69
C GLY A 268 5.07 1.19 5.13
N ASP A 269 3.95 1.74 5.59
CA ASP A 269 2.58 1.32 5.25
C ASP A 269 2.05 2.02 3.98
N LEU A 270 0.84 1.64 3.53
CA LEU A 270 0.23 2.17 2.30
C LEU A 270 0.01 3.68 2.32
N GLU A 271 -0.36 4.28 3.44
CA GLU A 271 -0.60 5.72 3.53
C GLU A 271 0.69 6.53 3.34
N GLN A 272 1.84 5.90 3.62
CA GLN A 272 3.17 6.47 3.39
C GLN A 272 3.65 6.29 1.94
N ASN A 273 2.95 5.50 1.12
CA ASN A 273 3.22 5.29 -0.31
C ASN A 273 1.91 5.34 -1.13
N PRO A 274 1.15 6.44 -1.05
CA PRO A 274 -0.17 6.48 -1.64
C PRO A 274 -0.08 6.43 -3.17
N VAL A 275 -1.09 5.80 -3.78
CA VAL A 275 -1.16 5.60 -5.23
C VAL A 275 -0.98 6.93 -5.98
N ASP A 276 -0.10 6.93 -6.97
CA ASP A 276 0.23 8.05 -7.86
C ASP A 276 0.90 9.28 -7.22
N LEU A 277 1.42 9.21 -5.99
CA LEU A 277 2.13 10.35 -5.39
C LEU A 277 3.27 10.85 -6.27
N MET A 278 4.14 9.97 -6.77
CA MET A 278 5.29 10.34 -7.62
C MET A 278 4.89 10.85 -9.00
N ALA A 279 3.65 10.66 -9.45
CA ALA A 279 3.16 11.31 -10.67
C ALA A 279 2.98 12.83 -10.47
N VAL A 280 3.05 13.30 -9.22
CA VAL A 280 2.89 14.70 -8.84
C VAL A 280 4.10 15.23 -8.08
N ALA A 281 4.57 14.50 -7.06
CA ALA A 281 5.54 14.96 -6.07
C ALA A 281 6.22 13.79 -5.34
N ASP A 282 7.40 14.03 -4.76
CA ASP A 282 8.01 13.19 -3.73
C ASP A 282 7.98 13.89 -2.36
N TYR A 283 8.36 13.21 -1.29
CA TYR A 283 8.51 13.80 0.04
C TYR A 283 9.53 14.94 0.10
N THR A 284 10.48 14.97 -0.84
CA THR A 284 11.40 16.10 -1.03
C THR A 284 10.63 17.35 -1.47
N HIS A 285 9.72 17.24 -2.43
CA HIS A 285 8.82 18.33 -2.82
C HIS A 285 7.92 18.74 -1.66
N LEU A 286 7.30 17.80 -0.94
CA LEU A 286 6.45 18.12 0.22
C LEU A 286 7.21 18.90 1.30
N THR A 287 8.49 18.58 1.54
CA THR A 287 9.36 19.36 2.44
C THR A 287 9.62 20.77 1.88
N GLY A 288 9.84 20.91 0.58
CA GLY A 288 9.96 22.20 -0.08
C GLY A 288 8.71 23.08 0.03
N LEU A 289 7.51 22.48 0.06
CA LEU A 289 6.24 23.21 0.25
C LEU A 289 6.13 23.89 1.63
N LEU A 290 7.05 23.57 2.56
CA LEU A 290 7.14 24.25 3.84
C LEU A 290 7.82 25.61 3.73
N ALA A 291 8.75 25.82 2.79
CA ALA A 291 9.46 27.09 2.65
C ALA A 291 8.47 28.26 2.42
N PRO A 292 8.61 29.40 3.12
CA PRO A 292 9.65 29.74 4.12
C PRO A 292 9.26 29.50 5.59
N ARG A 293 8.18 28.74 5.88
CA ARG A 293 7.67 28.52 7.24
C ARG A 293 8.71 27.80 8.12
N PRO A 294 8.88 28.22 9.39
CA PRO A 294 9.76 27.54 10.33
C PRO A 294 9.55 26.02 10.35
N THR A 295 10.63 25.28 10.08
CA THR A 295 10.63 23.83 9.99
C THR A 295 11.85 23.24 10.69
N LEU A 296 11.62 22.27 11.58
CA LEU A 296 12.67 21.48 12.23
C LEU A 296 12.51 20.02 11.81
N LEU A 297 13.50 19.45 11.11
CA LEU A 297 13.50 18.02 10.83
C LEU A 297 14.25 17.27 11.93
N LEU A 298 13.56 16.37 12.64
CA LEU A 298 14.18 15.52 13.65
C LEU A 298 14.34 14.10 13.11
N TYR A 299 15.52 13.52 13.32
CA TYR A 299 15.80 12.11 13.02
C TYR A 299 16.72 11.52 14.09
N ASN A 300 16.83 10.19 14.13
CA ASN A 300 17.61 9.49 15.15
C ASN A 300 18.83 8.80 14.51
N ASP A 301 20.00 8.96 15.15
CA ASP A 301 21.30 8.52 14.63
C ASP A 301 21.41 6.99 14.54
N LYS A 302 20.84 6.29 15.52
CA LYS A 302 20.85 4.83 15.69
C LYS A 302 19.45 4.25 15.60
N ASP A 303 18.66 4.77 14.68
CA ASP A 303 17.29 4.30 14.46
C ASP A 303 17.27 2.88 13.90
N GLU A 304 17.08 1.88 14.77
CA GLU A 304 17.01 0.48 14.37
C GLU A 304 15.70 0.12 13.63
N CYS A 305 14.72 1.03 13.63
CA CYS A 305 13.43 0.83 12.99
C CYS A 305 13.45 1.34 11.55
N CYS A 306 13.61 2.66 11.36
CA CYS A 306 13.49 3.31 10.06
C CYS A 306 14.03 4.76 10.06
N PHE A 307 14.27 5.30 8.87
CA PHE A 307 14.62 6.71 8.62
C PHE A 307 15.83 7.23 9.39
N GLN A 308 16.89 6.42 9.53
CA GLN A 308 18.12 6.87 10.22
C GLN A 308 18.65 8.19 9.66
N THR A 309 19.22 9.01 10.54
CA THR A 309 19.79 10.33 10.21
C THR A 309 20.65 10.29 8.94
N GLU A 310 21.56 9.31 8.83
CA GLU A 310 22.50 9.19 7.71
C GLU A 310 21.80 9.06 6.34
N ARG A 311 20.58 8.50 6.32
CA ARG A 311 19.77 8.34 5.10
C ARG A 311 18.86 9.53 4.89
N ALA A 312 18.22 10.00 5.96
CA ALA A 312 17.24 11.07 5.90
C ALA A 312 17.85 12.43 5.54
N LYS A 313 18.96 12.79 6.17
CA LYS A 313 19.60 14.10 5.97
C LYS A 313 19.94 14.40 4.49
N PRO A 314 20.68 13.53 3.76
CA PRO A 314 20.95 13.75 2.34
C PRO A 314 19.70 13.54 1.47
N SER A 315 18.66 12.85 1.96
CA SER A 315 17.42 12.65 1.21
C SER A 315 16.53 13.87 1.19
N VAL A 316 16.32 14.54 2.33
CA VAL A 316 15.26 15.55 2.49
C VAL A 316 15.71 16.87 3.10
N TYR A 317 16.79 16.91 3.88
CA TYR A 317 17.27 18.17 4.46
C TYR A 317 18.21 18.89 3.50
N ASP A 318 19.29 18.24 3.09
CA ASP A 318 20.33 18.87 2.29
C ASP A 318 19.83 19.45 0.96
N PRO A 319 18.96 18.76 0.19
CA PRO A 319 18.44 19.31 -1.06
C PRO A 319 17.51 20.52 -0.88
N LEU A 320 16.95 20.73 0.32
CA LEU A 320 15.95 21.77 0.60
C LEU A 320 16.52 23.04 1.21
N ILE A 321 17.79 23.00 1.63
CA ILE A 321 18.55 24.18 2.06
C ILE A 321 18.40 25.36 1.07
N PRO A 322 18.65 25.19 -0.25
CA PRO A 322 18.59 26.30 -1.19
C PRO A 322 17.18 26.85 -1.39
N PHE A 323 16.14 26.05 -1.15
CA PHE A 323 14.75 26.51 -1.27
C PHE A 323 14.41 27.53 -0.18
N PHE A 324 14.90 27.34 1.05
CA PHE A 324 14.76 28.35 2.11
C PHE A 324 15.65 29.58 1.86
N ASP A 325 16.80 29.41 1.19
CA ASP A 325 17.67 30.52 0.78
C ASP A 325 17.02 31.45 -0.23
N LEU A 326 16.15 30.95 -1.12
CA LEU A 326 15.38 31.78 -2.06
C LEU A 326 14.58 32.88 -1.34
N TYR A 327 14.17 32.64 -0.10
CA TYR A 327 13.41 33.57 0.72
C TYR A 327 14.28 34.37 1.70
N GLY A 328 15.60 34.13 1.75
CA GLY A 328 16.47 34.65 2.80
C GLY A 328 16.11 34.11 4.18
N LYS A 329 15.58 32.88 4.25
CA LYS A 329 15.05 32.25 5.47
C LYS A 329 15.76 30.93 5.81
N ARG A 330 17.04 30.79 5.43
CA ARG A 330 17.94 29.67 5.79
C ARG A 330 17.74 29.21 7.23
N ASP A 331 17.83 30.15 8.17
CA ASP A 331 17.80 29.87 9.60
C ASP A 331 16.43 29.37 10.10
N SER A 332 15.40 29.43 9.26
CA SER A 332 14.07 28.90 9.59
C SER A 332 13.94 27.41 9.24
N PHE A 333 14.98 26.80 8.66
CA PHE A 333 15.03 25.36 8.38
C PHE A 333 16.21 24.73 9.12
N GLU A 334 15.88 23.96 10.17
CA GLU A 334 16.86 23.36 11.06
C GLU A 334 16.76 21.82 11.01
N PHE A 335 17.87 21.15 11.32
CA PHE A 335 17.94 19.68 11.40
C PHE A 335 18.50 19.28 12.75
N HIS A 336 17.86 18.32 13.39
CA HIS A 336 18.33 17.72 14.63
C HIS A 336 18.55 16.22 14.44
N SER A 337 19.73 15.74 14.84
CA SER A 337 20.02 14.32 14.93
C SER A 337 20.09 13.92 16.39
N ASN A 338 19.12 13.14 16.85
CA ASN A 338 19.14 12.57 18.17
C ASN A 338 20.25 11.53 18.29
N ALA A 339 21.16 11.73 19.24
CA ALA A 339 22.28 10.84 19.52
C ALA A 339 22.17 10.14 20.89
N ASP A 340 21.25 10.57 21.75
CA ASP A 340 21.06 10.02 23.10
C ASP A 340 19.58 9.76 23.42
N PRO A 341 19.13 8.49 23.40
CA PRO A 341 19.91 7.29 23.05
C PRO A 341 20.17 7.15 21.54
N GLY A 342 19.58 8.03 20.73
CA GLY A 342 19.63 7.98 19.26
C GLY A 342 18.79 6.86 18.64
N THR A 343 17.96 6.16 19.41
CA THR A 343 17.04 5.12 18.90
C THR A 343 15.76 5.73 18.33
N HIS A 344 14.85 4.90 17.81
CA HIS A 344 13.54 5.33 17.31
C HIS A 344 12.62 5.89 18.42
N ASN A 345 12.75 7.17 18.76
CA ASN A 345 12.05 7.76 19.91
C ASN A 345 11.71 9.25 19.73
N TYR A 346 10.90 9.75 20.66
CA TYR A 346 10.68 11.18 20.88
C TYR A 346 10.99 11.53 22.34
N ASP A 347 12.14 11.07 22.80
CA ASP A 347 12.62 11.28 24.17
C ASP A 347 13.19 12.69 24.37
N LEU A 348 13.77 12.91 25.55
CA LEU A 348 14.15 14.23 26.04
C LEU A 348 15.06 15.00 25.07
N ASP A 349 16.00 14.35 24.39
CA ASP A 349 16.89 15.02 23.43
C ASP A 349 16.11 15.64 22.26
N ASN A 350 15.26 14.85 21.61
CA ASN A 350 14.34 15.34 20.56
C ASN A 350 13.37 16.42 21.08
N ARG A 351 12.83 16.26 22.30
CA ARG A 351 11.90 17.23 22.90
C ARG A 351 12.59 18.55 23.23
N ARG A 352 13.83 18.53 23.76
CA ARG A 352 14.66 19.71 23.97
C ARG A 352 14.94 20.47 22.67
N ALA A 353 15.27 19.74 21.60
CA ALA A 353 15.46 20.35 20.28
C ALA A 353 14.17 21.04 19.78
N LEU A 354 13.01 20.39 19.94
CA LEU A 354 11.71 21.01 19.66
C LEU A 354 11.50 22.29 20.49
N TYR A 355 11.70 22.26 21.81
CA TYR A 355 11.46 23.42 22.67
C TYR A 355 12.39 24.58 22.36
N ALA A 356 13.67 24.31 22.10
CA ALA A 356 14.62 25.33 21.67
C ALA A 356 14.16 26.00 20.36
N PHE A 357 13.64 25.20 19.42
CA PHE A 357 13.12 25.70 18.15
C PHE A 357 11.84 26.53 18.33
N LEU A 358 10.89 26.05 19.14
CA LEU A 358 9.67 26.80 19.50
C LEU A 358 10.02 28.13 20.19
N ASN A 359 10.96 28.15 21.12
CA ASN A 359 11.41 29.37 21.78
C ASN A 359 11.97 30.38 20.78
N LYS A 360 12.72 29.92 19.79
CA LYS A 360 13.32 30.80 18.76
C LYS A 360 12.29 31.31 17.74
N ARG A 361 11.32 30.48 17.37
CA ARG A 361 10.48 30.70 16.16
C ARG A 361 9.00 30.89 16.41
N PHE A 362 8.51 30.61 17.61
CA PHE A 362 7.08 30.46 17.89
C PHE A 362 6.63 31.22 19.14
N VAL A 363 7.44 31.19 20.20
CA VAL A 363 7.17 31.85 21.50
C VAL A 363 8.39 32.60 22.05
N PRO A 364 9.03 33.50 21.28
CA PRO A 364 10.24 34.21 21.74
C PRO A 364 10.01 35.09 22.97
N ASP A 365 8.80 35.62 23.12
CA ASP A 365 8.44 36.50 24.25
C ASP A 365 8.06 35.72 25.52
N ARG A 366 7.88 34.40 25.41
CA ARG A 366 7.58 33.51 26.54
C ARG A 366 8.26 32.14 26.35
N PRO A 367 9.59 32.06 26.49
CA PRO A 367 10.31 30.81 26.28
C PRO A 367 9.88 29.71 27.24
N LEU A 368 9.74 28.49 26.70
CA LEU A 368 9.58 27.23 27.42
C LEU A 368 10.89 26.86 28.14
N PRO A 369 10.84 26.31 29.36
CA PRO A 369 12.01 25.68 29.97
C PRO A 369 12.52 24.53 29.09
N LEU A 370 13.83 24.38 28.92
CA LEU A 370 14.37 23.22 28.18
C LEU A 370 14.35 21.94 29.02
N GLU A 371 14.27 22.08 30.34
CA GLU A 371 14.12 20.97 31.27
C GLU A 371 12.64 20.68 31.52
N GLU A 372 12.28 19.41 31.40
CA GLU A 372 10.95 18.93 31.73
C GLU A 372 10.89 18.49 33.20
N SER A 373 9.73 18.68 33.81
CA SER A 373 9.43 18.05 35.10
C SER A 373 7.98 17.59 35.09
N HIS A 374 7.75 16.38 35.57
CA HIS A 374 6.41 15.86 35.86
C HIS A 374 6.47 15.11 37.19
N ALA A 375 5.43 15.27 38.00
CA ALA A 375 5.29 14.57 39.26
C ALA A 375 4.78 13.13 39.04
N PRO A 376 4.98 12.23 40.01
CA PRO A 376 4.32 10.93 40.00
C PRO A 376 2.80 11.08 39.84
N GLY A 377 2.22 10.32 38.90
CA GLY A 377 0.78 10.30 38.62
C GLY A 377 0.28 11.33 37.60
N GLU A 378 1.16 12.14 37.00
CA GLU A 378 0.76 13.04 35.90
C GLU A 378 0.66 12.34 34.54
N ILE A 379 1.33 11.21 34.38
CA ILE A 379 1.20 10.34 33.21
C ILE A 379 0.04 9.39 33.49
N LEU A 380 -1.03 9.55 32.72
CA LEU A 380 -2.29 8.86 32.97
C LEU A 380 -2.39 7.58 32.15
N ALA A 381 -3.04 6.57 32.73
CA ALA A 381 -3.36 5.33 32.01
C ALA A 381 -4.37 5.60 30.87
N PRO A 382 -4.33 4.81 29.76
CA PRO A 382 -5.21 4.98 28.61
C PRO A 382 -6.69 5.14 28.94
N GLU A 383 -7.20 4.32 29.87
CA GLU A 383 -8.61 4.29 30.27
C GLU A 383 -9.06 5.63 30.87
N THR A 384 -8.13 6.34 31.52
CA THR A 384 -8.39 7.67 32.07
C THR A 384 -8.57 8.71 30.97
N LEU A 385 -7.98 8.50 29.79
CA LEU A 385 -7.99 9.42 28.65
C LEU A 385 -9.03 9.06 27.58
N TYR A 386 -9.74 7.94 27.70
CA TYR A 386 -10.75 7.53 26.72
C TYR A 386 -11.95 8.48 26.65
N MET A 387 -12.36 8.82 25.43
CA MET A 387 -13.55 9.62 25.11
C MET A 387 -14.73 8.75 24.65
N GLY A 388 -14.46 7.65 23.97
CA GLY A 388 -15.40 6.77 23.30
C GLY A 388 -15.79 7.26 21.90
N VAL A 389 -16.11 6.31 21.02
CA VAL A 389 -16.71 6.55 19.70
C VAL A 389 -18.10 5.91 19.62
N PRO A 390 -18.98 6.34 18.71
CA PRO A 390 -20.28 5.67 18.50
C PRO A 390 -20.10 4.19 18.15
N GLU A 391 -21.05 3.32 18.50
CA GLU A 391 -20.98 1.88 18.14
C GLU A 391 -20.93 1.67 16.62
N SER A 392 -21.63 2.52 15.87
CA SER A 392 -21.65 2.51 14.40
C SER A 392 -20.56 3.37 13.77
N ASN A 393 -19.44 3.61 14.47
CA ASN A 393 -18.36 4.43 13.93
C ASN A 393 -17.82 3.83 12.63
N HIS A 394 -17.76 4.64 11.58
CA HIS A 394 -17.22 4.21 10.31
C HIS A 394 -15.73 3.87 10.42
N ASN A 395 -15.29 3.04 9.49
CA ASN A 395 -13.92 2.58 9.29
C ASN A 395 -13.74 2.22 7.82
N PHE A 396 -12.53 1.86 7.38
CA PHE A 396 -12.27 1.58 5.97
C PHE A 396 -13.17 0.49 5.39
N THR A 397 -13.45 -0.58 6.14
CA THR A 397 -14.34 -1.67 5.71
C THR A 397 -15.77 -1.18 5.50
N SER A 398 -16.35 -0.47 6.48
CA SER A 398 -17.74 0.01 6.39
C SER A 398 -17.91 1.05 5.28
N LEU A 399 -16.94 1.96 5.11
CA LEU A 399 -16.93 2.94 4.02
C LEU A 399 -16.86 2.25 2.66
N ALA A 400 -15.95 1.28 2.49
CA ALA A 400 -15.83 0.53 1.25
C ALA A 400 -17.06 -0.32 0.94
N LYS A 401 -17.68 -0.96 1.94
CA LYS A 401 -18.94 -1.69 1.77
C LYS A 401 -20.07 -0.79 1.27
N GLY A 402 -20.15 0.44 1.78
CA GLY A 402 -21.08 1.45 1.27
C GLY A 402 -20.80 1.80 -0.20
N LEU A 403 -19.54 1.97 -0.58
CA LEU A 403 -19.15 2.29 -1.96
C LEU A 403 -19.41 1.13 -2.92
N MET A 404 -19.04 -0.09 -2.56
CA MET A 404 -19.06 -1.23 -3.47
C MET A 404 -20.46 -1.76 -3.80
N ALA A 405 -21.49 -1.34 -3.04
CA ALA A 405 -22.86 -1.80 -3.22
C ALA A 405 -23.35 -1.60 -4.67
N ASP A 406 -23.07 -0.43 -5.24
CA ASP A 406 -23.50 -0.04 -6.59
C ASP A 406 -22.47 -0.35 -7.69
N LEU A 407 -21.29 -0.86 -7.32
CA LEU A 407 -20.22 -1.18 -8.26
C LEU A 407 -20.37 -2.57 -8.91
N PRO A 408 -19.79 -2.79 -10.10
CA PRO A 408 -19.18 -1.79 -10.98
C PRO A 408 -20.24 -0.92 -11.68
N ALA A 409 -19.86 0.31 -12.03
CA ALA A 409 -20.77 1.29 -12.64
C ALA A 409 -21.16 0.92 -14.09
N ASN A 410 -20.26 0.25 -14.82
CA ASN A 410 -20.38 0.04 -16.27
C ASN A 410 -20.77 -1.40 -16.63
N ARG A 411 -21.96 -1.85 -16.20
CA ARG A 411 -22.43 -3.22 -16.45
C ARG A 411 -22.73 -3.51 -17.94
N PRO A 412 -22.63 -4.77 -18.40
CA PRO A 412 -22.99 -5.13 -19.77
C PRO A 412 -24.47 -4.86 -20.07
N PRO A 413 -24.82 -4.28 -21.22
CA PRO A 413 -26.21 -4.00 -21.57
C PRO A 413 -27.00 -5.30 -21.79
N THR A 414 -28.29 -5.29 -21.44
CA THR A 414 -29.19 -6.44 -21.59
C THR A 414 -29.73 -6.61 -23.01
N ALA A 415 -29.82 -5.55 -23.80
CA ALA A 415 -30.29 -5.59 -25.19
C ALA A 415 -29.59 -4.53 -26.05
N GLY A 416 -29.11 -4.93 -27.23
CA GLY A 416 -28.43 -4.07 -28.20
C GLY A 416 -27.11 -3.45 -27.68
N SER A 417 -26.16 -3.16 -28.57
CA SER A 417 -24.91 -2.42 -28.26
C SER A 417 -23.79 -3.12 -27.47
N LEU A 418 -23.84 -4.44 -27.26
CA LEU A 418 -22.80 -5.18 -26.54
C LEU A 418 -21.40 -5.01 -27.15
N ASP A 419 -21.26 -5.05 -28.48
CA ASP A 419 -19.97 -4.83 -29.14
C ASP A 419 -19.40 -3.43 -28.91
N ARG A 420 -20.26 -2.40 -28.91
CA ARG A 420 -19.85 -1.03 -28.60
C ARG A 420 -19.46 -0.90 -27.12
N TRP A 421 -20.18 -1.58 -26.23
CA TRP A 421 -19.81 -1.66 -24.81
C TRP A 421 -18.44 -2.34 -24.64
N ARG A 422 -18.20 -3.47 -25.31
CA ARG A 422 -16.92 -4.19 -25.29
C ARG A 422 -15.77 -3.30 -25.79
N ALA A 423 -15.94 -2.67 -26.95
CA ALA A 423 -14.92 -1.81 -27.53
C ALA A 423 -14.54 -0.62 -26.62
N ARG A 424 -15.53 0.03 -25.98
CA ARG A 424 -15.27 1.10 -25.01
C ARG A 424 -14.69 0.55 -23.70
N GLY A 425 -15.16 -0.61 -23.26
CA GLY A 425 -14.70 -1.28 -22.05
C GLY A 425 -13.22 -1.62 -22.12
N ARG A 426 -12.73 -2.12 -23.26
CA ARG A 426 -11.29 -2.38 -23.47
C ARG A 426 -10.45 -1.12 -23.27
N LYS A 427 -10.86 0.03 -23.84
CA LYS A 427 -10.16 1.32 -23.63
C LYS A 427 -10.18 1.76 -22.16
N ARG A 428 -11.30 1.58 -21.47
CA ARG A 428 -11.40 1.87 -20.03
C ARG A 428 -10.52 0.92 -19.22
N LEU A 429 -10.45 -0.36 -19.59
CA LEU A 429 -9.61 -1.35 -18.93
C LEU A 429 -8.12 -1.01 -19.06
N GLU A 430 -7.64 -0.67 -20.26
CA GLU A 430 -6.25 -0.22 -20.47
C GLU A 430 -5.90 0.97 -19.57
N LYS A 431 -6.81 1.93 -19.42
CA LYS A 431 -6.65 3.08 -18.54
C LYS A 431 -6.70 2.72 -17.05
N ALA A 432 -7.63 1.83 -16.65
CA ALA A 432 -7.83 1.47 -15.24
C ALA A 432 -6.61 0.72 -14.68
N ILE A 433 -6.06 -0.22 -15.45
CA ILE A 433 -4.88 -0.99 -15.04
C ILE A 433 -3.56 -0.34 -15.47
N LEU A 434 -3.57 0.83 -16.12
CA LEU A 434 -2.38 1.45 -16.74
C LEU A 434 -1.53 0.42 -17.48
N LEU A 435 -2.13 -0.21 -18.50
CA LEU A 435 -1.52 -1.35 -19.19
C LEU A 435 -0.12 -1.02 -19.74
N ARG A 436 0.86 -1.84 -19.37
CA ARG A 436 2.23 -1.78 -19.89
C ARG A 436 2.45 -2.82 -20.97
N ARG A 437 2.25 -2.44 -22.24
CA ARG A 437 2.51 -3.33 -23.38
C ARG A 437 4.01 -3.39 -23.68
N GLY A 438 4.50 -4.56 -24.07
CA GLY A 438 5.87 -4.75 -24.52
C GLY A 438 5.99 -5.95 -25.45
N GLU A 439 6.88 -5.87 -26.44
CA GLU A 439 7.23 -7.04 -27.25
C GLU A 439 8.08 -8.00 -26.42
N ALA A 440 7.81 -9.30 -26.51
CA ALA A 440 8.64 -10.35 -25.95
C ALA A 440 9.59 -10.94 -27.00
N LYS A 441 10.88 -10.98 -26.67
CA LYS A 441 11.92 -11.70 -27.41
C LYS A 441 12.43 -12.85 -26.53
N GLY A 442 12.35 -14.08 -27.04
CA GLY A 442 12.76 -15.26 -26.30
C GLY A 442 14.18 -15.72 -26.63
N THR A 443 14.97 -15.99 -25.61
CA THR A 443 16.28 -16.65 -25.71
C THR A 443 16.14 -18.06 -25.16
N LEU A 444 16.42 -19.07 -25.98
CA LEU A 444 16.47 -20.47 -25.54
C LEU A 444 17.70 -20.68 -24.66
N LEU A 445 17.49 -21.10 -23.42
CA LEU A 445 18.55 -21.42 -22.47
C LEU A 445 18.91 -22.90 -22.49
N LYS A 446 17.89 -23.76 -22.57
CA LYS A 446 18.04 -25.20 -22.43
C LYS A 446 16.96 -25.93 -23.19
N GLU A 447 17.31 -27.06 -23.79
CA GLU A 447 16.37 -28.00 -24.39
C GLU A 447 16.72 -29.43 -23.96
N GLU A 448 15.72 -30.17 -23.50
CA GLU A 448 15.87 -31.54 -23.00
C GLU A 448 14.74 -32.44 -23.51
N ARG A 449 15.08 -33.71 -23.76
CA ARG A 449 14.11 -34.76 -24.09
C ARG A 449 14.25 -35.92 -23.13
N ILE A 450 13.24 -36.16 -22.30
CA ILE A 450 13.25 -37.23 -21.29
C ILE A 450 11.94 -38.03 -21.38
N GLY A 451 12.02 -39.30 -21.76
CA GLY A 451 10.85 -40.17 -21.81
C GLY A 451 9.73 -39.67 -22.74
N GLY A 452 10.08 -39.04 -23.86
CA GLY A 452 9.14 -38.47 -24.83
C GLY A 452 8.63 -37.06 -24.48
N LEU A 453 8.88 -36.57 -23.26
CA LEU A 453 8.66 -35.18 -22.88
C LEU A 453 9.79 -34.33 -23.45
N GLU A 454 9.45 -33.31 -24.22
CA GLU A 454 10.34 -32.21 -24.61
C GLU A 454 10.12 -31.04 -23.67
N ALA A 455 11.20 -30.53 -23.08
CA ALA A 455 11.21 -29.36 -22.22
C ALA A 455 12.19 -28.31 -22.78
N ARG A 456 11.70 -27.10 -23.05
CA ARG A 456 12.47 -25.95 -23.55
C ARG A 456 12.35 -24.80 -22.56
N SER A 457 13.47 -24.39 -21.97
CA SER A 457 13.57 -23.27 -21.03
C SER A 457 14.02 -22.00 -21.74
N PHE A 458 13.30 -20.90 -21.52
CA PHE A 458 13.54 -19.62 -22.15
C PHE A 458 13.61 -18.50 -21.12
N GLN A 459 14.38 -17.48 -21.44
CA GLN A 459 14.19 -16.13 -20.90
C GLN A 459 13.47 -15.28 -21.94
N LEU A 460 12.37 -14.63 -21.56
CA LEU A 460 11.73 -13.61 -22.39
C LEU A 460 12.15 -12.22 -21.93
N ARG A 461 12.78 -11.44 -22.81
CA ARG A 461 12.96 -10.00 -22.62
C ARG A 461 11.70 -9.28 -23.07
N VAL A 462 10.97 -8.66 -22.15
CA VAL A 462 9.68 -8.00 -22.40
C VAL A 462 9.82 -6.48 -22.32
N GLY A 463 9.52 -5.79 -23.42
CA GLY A 463 9.49 -4.33 -23.49
C GLY A 463 10.84 -3.65 -23.25
N GLY A 464 11.94 -4.41 -23.20
CA GLY A 464 13.26 -3.89 -22.82
C GLY A 464 13.39 -3.56 -21.34
N GLU A 465 12.40 -3.87 -20.50
CA GLU A 465 12.38 -3.59 -19.06
C GLU A 465 12.52 -4.88 -18.23
N TRP A 466 11.75 -5.90 -18.57
CA TRP A 466 11.55 -7.09 -17.73
C TRP A 466 12.14 -8.35 -18.34
N THR A 467 12.61 -9.25 -17.48
CA THR A 467 13.04 -10.60 -17.86
C THR A 467 12.14 -11.64 -17.20
N LEU A 468 11.47 -12.47 -18.01
CA LEU A 468 10.54 -13.50 -17.54
C LEU A 468 11.09 -14.91 -17.80
N PRO A 469 11.03 -15.81 -16.81
CA PRO A 469 11.40 -17.20 -16.98
C PRO A 469 10.21 -18.00 -17.53
N VAL A 470 10.45 -18.78 -18.58
CA VAL A 470 9.40 -19.52 -19.29
C VAL A 470 9.84 -20.93 -19.58
N VAL A 471 8.97 -21.91 -19.32
CA VAL A 471 9.19 -23.32 -19.68
C VAL A 471 8.09 -23.75 -20.64
N ALA A 472 8.49 -24.20 -21.83
CA ALA A 472 7.62 -24.88 -22.78
C ALA A 472 7.79 -26.40 -22.65
N LEU A 473 6.67 -27.10 -22.45
CA LEU A 473 6.62 -28.56 -22.28
C LEU A 473 5.68 -29.15 -23.35
N SER A 474 6.09 -30.23 -23.98
CA SER A 474 5.24 -30.96 -24.95
C SER A 474 5.63 -32.42 -25.10
N LYS A 475 4.69 -33.24 -25.60
CA LYS A 475 4.95 -34.60 -26.10
C LYS A 475 4.46 -34.72 -27.54
N GLY A 476 5.27 -35.32 -28.40
CA GLY A 476 4.92 -35.52 -29.82
C GLY A 476 4.57 -34.21 -30.53
N THR A 477 3.54 -34.22 -31.37
CA THR A 477 2.99 -33.03 -32.03
C THR A 477 1.81 -32.48 -31.22
N PRO A 478 1.94 -31.30 -30.59
CA PRO A 478 0.86 -30.74 -29.78
C PRO A 478 -0.34 -30.31 -30.62
N LYS A 479 -1.54 -30.43 -30.05
CA LYS A 479 -2.81 -29.99 -30.67
C LYS A 479 -3.06 -28.48 -30.53
N GLY A 480 -2.37 -27.82 -29.62
CA GLY A 480 -2.49 -26.41 -29.30
C GLY A 480 -1.57 -26.02 -28.14
N THR A 481 -1.57 -24.74 -27.79
CA THR A 481 -0.75 -24.18 -26.72
C THR A 481 -1.61 -23.59 -25.60
N THR A 482 -1.26 -23.94 -24.36
CA THR A 482 -1.88 -23.48 -23.13
C THR A 482 -0.83 -22.81 -22.25
N LEU A 483 -1.03 -21.52 -21.96
CA LEU A 483 -0.23 -20.78 -20.98
C LEU A 483 -0.68 -21.15 -19.57
N LEU A 484 0.29 -21.41 -18.69
CA LEU A 484 0.07 -21.73 -17.28
C LEU A 484 0.63 -20.65 -16.38
N LEU A 485 -0.23 -20.14 -15.50
CA LEU A 485 0.08 -19.08 -14.53
C LEU A 485 -0.34 -19.53 -13.13
N ALA A 486 0.44 -19.20 -12.11
CA ALA A 486 0.04 -19.39 -10.72
C ALA A 486 0.54 -18.25 -9.83
N ASP A 487 -0.29 -17.83 -8.87
CA ASP A 487 0.09 -16.82 -7.88
C ASP A 487 1.33 -17.27 -7.07
N LYS A 488 1.47 -18.59 -6.86
CA LYS A 488 2.62 -19.21 -6.17
C LYS A 488 3.78 -19.57 -7.10
N GLY A 489 3.70 -19.22 -8.39
CA GLY A 489 4.71 -19.49 -9.41
C GLY A 489 4.56 -20.84 -10.11
N LYS A 490 5.08 -20.91 -11.33
CA LYS A 490 5.00 -22.05 -12.27
C LYS A 490 5.54 -23.36 -11.70
N ALA A 491 6.48 -23.30 -10.76
CA ALA A 491 7.05 -24.45 -10.07
C ALA A 491 5.97 -25.28 -9.33
N THR A 492 4.87 -24.64 -8.94
CA THR A 492 3.75 -25.31 -8.25
C THR A 492 2.77 -26.03 -9.18
N LEU A 493 2.95 -25.90 -10.50
CA LEU A 493 1.99 -26.36 -11.51
C LEU A 493 2.33 -27.73 -12.13
N ALA A 494 3.21 -28.51 -11.51
CA ALA A 494 3.72 -29.75 -12.12
C ALA A 494 2.61 -30.75 -12.50
N ASP A 495 1.68 -31.02 -11.58
CA ASP A 495 0.59 -31.98 -11.83
C ASP A 495 -0.35 -31.52 -12.95
N LEU A 496 -0.66 -30.21 -12.99
CA LEU A 496 -1.48 -29.62 -14.04
C LEU A 496 -0.77 -29.64 -15.39
N ALA A 497 0.50 -29.25 -15.41
CA ALA A 497 1.32 -29.28 -16.61
C ALA A 497 1.44 -30.70 -17.17
N GLY A 498 1.66 -31.70 -16.31
CA GLY A 498 1.71 -33.11 -16.71
C GLY A 498 0.41 -33.57 -17.33
N SER A 499 -0.72 -33.26 -16.68
CA SER A 499 -2.06 -33.63 -17.17
C SER A 499 -2.38 -33.04 -18.55
N LEU A 500 -1.97 -31.79 -18.81
CA LEU A 500 -2.16 -31.13 -20.09
C LEU A 500 -1.26 -31.69 -21.18
N VAL A 501 0.01 -31.92 -20.86
CA VAL A 501 0.97 -32.54 -21.78
C VAL A 501 0.50 -33.94 -22.17
N ASP A 502 0.00 -34.74 -21.22
CA ASP A 502 -0.55 -36.07 -21.48
C ASP A 502 -1.85 -36.03 -22.31
N ALA A 503 -2.61 -34.93 -22.25
CA ALA A 503 -3.76 -34.69 -23.12
C ALA A 503 -3.37 -34.27 -24.56
N GLY A 504 -2.07 -34.05 -24.82
CA GLY A 504 -1.52 -33.65 -26.11
C GLY A 504 -1.45 -32.13 -26.31
N GLU A 505 -1.49 -31.34 -25.24
CA GLU A 505 -1.28 -29.89 -25.28
C GLU A 505 0.19 -29.53 -25.13
N ARG A 506 0.59 -28.41 -25.72
CA ARG A 506 1.83 -27.72 -25.35
C ARG A 506 1.52 -26.84 -24.15
N VAL A 507 2.31 -26.97 -23.11
CA VAL A 507 2.22 -26.12 -21.92
C VAL A 507 3.33 -25.08 -21.98
N VAL A 508 2.98 -23.81 -21.79
CA VAL A 508 3.92 -22.69 -21.63
C VAL A 508 3.73 -22.11 -20.25
N ALA A 509 4.54 -22.52 -19.28
CA ALA A 509 4.46 -22.05 -17.91
C ALA A 509 5.41 -20.88 -17.68
N LEU A 510 4.93 -19.80 -17.05
CA LEU A 510 5.72 -18.59 -16.82
C LEU A 510 5.43 -17.96 -15.47
N ASP A 511 6.39 -17.16 -14.99
CA ASP A 511 6.26 -16.34 -13.80
C ASP A 511 6.20 -14.86 -14.18
N PRO A 512 5.03 -14.19 -14.11
CA PRO A 512 4.94 -12.73 -14.17
C PRO A 512 5.56 -12.08 -12.94
N LEU A 513 5.75 -10.76 -12.98
CA LEU A 513 6.24 -9.95 -11.86
C LEU A 513 5.48 -10.29 -10.56
N PHE A 514 6.22 -10.47 -9.47
CA PHE A 514 5.73 -10.85 -8.13
C PHE A 514 5.25 -12.30 -7.99
N MET A 515 5.63 -13.19 -8.89
CA MET A 515 5.29 -14.62 -8.82
C MET A 515 6.53 -15.47 -9.04
N GLY A 516 6.60 -16.64 -8.39
CA GLY A 516 7.67 -17.63 -8.61
C GLY A 516 9.08 -17.04 -8.57
N GLU A 517 9.84 -17.22 -9.66
CA GLU A 517 11.20 -16.67 -9.77
C GLU A 517 11.24 -15.13 -9.92
N CYS A 518 10.13 -14.50 -10.31
CA CYS A 518 9.99 -13.05 -10.40
C CYS A 518 9.56 -12.41 -9.07
N LEU A 519 9.92 -13.00 -7.94
CA LEU A 519 9.82 -12.38 -6.62
C LEU A 519 11.06 -11.46 -6.39
N PRO A 520 10.87 -10.18 -6.05
CA PRO A 520 11.97 -9.26 -5.80
C PRO A 520 12.57 -9.47 -4.41
N GLY A 521 13.81 -9.96 -4.36
CA GLY A 521 14.60 -9.99 -3.13
C GLY A 521 13.94 -10.71 -1.95
N LYS A 522 14.25 -10.26 -0.72
CA LYS A 522 13.77 -10.87 0.54
C LYS A 522 12.62 -10.12 1.21
N THR A 523 12.28 -8.92 0.72
CA THR A 523 11.22 -8.08 1.30
C THR A 523 9.86 -8.64 0.97
N ALA A 524 8.85 -8.26 1.76
CA ALA A 524 7.48 -8.62 1.46
C ALA A 524 7.04 -7.97 0.14
N VAL A 525 6.53 -8.79 -0.79
CA VAL A 525 6.09 -8.39 -2.14
C VAL A 525 5.17 -7.18 -2.14
N TRP A 526 4.29 -7.07 -1.15
CA TRP A 526 3.32 -5.97 -1.07
C TRP A 526 3.97 -4.60 -0.89
N GLN A 527 5.16 -4.53 -0.25
CA GLN A 527 5.92 -3.29 -0.11
C GLN A 527 6.49 -2.82 -1.46
N TYR A 528 6.90 -3.75 -2.30
CA TYR A 528 7.28 -3.42 -3.68
C TYR A 528 6.08 -3.02 -4.52
N ALA A 529 4.96 -3.74 -4.39
CA ALA A 529 3.74 -3.43 -5.11
C ALA A 529 3.19 -2.03 -4.78
N GLN A 530 3.27 -1.60 -3.52
CA GLN A 530 2.87 -0.23 -3.16
C GLN A 530 3.86 0.82 -3.69
N MET A 531 5.17 0.55 -3.74
CA MET A 531 6.12 1.49 -4.36
C MET A 531 5.86 1.63 -5.87
N VAL A 532 5.51 0.54 -6.56
CA VAL A 532 5.04 0.60 -7.97
C VAL A 532 3.79 1.46 -8.08
N ALA A 533 2.81 1.30 -7.18
CA ALA A 533 1.59 2.10 -7.20
C ALA A 533 1.86 3.59 -6.91
N CYS A 534 2.72 3.88 -5.93
CA CYS A 534 3.19 5.22 -5.59
C CYS A 534 3.93 5.89 -6.75
N ALA A 535 4.71 5.12 -7.51
CA ALA A 535 5.42 5.54 -8.72
C ALA A 535 4.51 5.89 -9.91
N GLY A 536 3.18 5.78 -9.76
CA GLY A 536 2.22 6.08 -10.82
C GLY A 536 1.86 4.89 -11.71
N GLU A 537 2.18 3.66 -11.30
CA GLU A 537 1.99 2.44 -12.09
C GLU A 537 1.00 1.48 -11.43
N ARG A 538 0.65 0.38 -12.10
CA ARG A 538 -0.19 -0.68 -11.51
C ARG A 538 0.49 -2.03 -11.65
N PRO A 539 0.73 -2.76 -10.54
CA PRO A 539 1.24 -4.13 -10.61
C PRO A 539 0.42 -5.02 -11.56
N LEU A 540 -0.91 -4.94 -11.49
CA LEU A 540 -1.80 -5.70 -12.38
C LEU A 540 -1.64 -5.33 -13.85
N GLY A 541 -1.36 -4.05 -14.17
CA GLY A 541 -1.09 -3.59 -15.53
C GLY A 541 0.18 -4.16 -16.12
N ILE A 542 1.24 -4.22 -15.30
CA ILE A 542 2.53 -4.83 -15.67
C ILE A 542 2.35 -6.33 -15.88
N GLN A 543 1.71 -7.03 -14.93
CA GLN A 543 1.44 -8.47 -15.02
C GLN A 543 0.58 -8.82 -16.25
N THR A 544 -0.49 -8.05 -16.51
CA THR A 544 -1.34 -8.23 -17.70
C THR A 544 -0.54 -8.04 -18.98
N GLY A 545 0.32 -7.00 -19.02
CA GLY A 545 1.22 -6.74 -20.14
C GLY A 545 2.20 -7.87 -20.41
N GLN A 546 2.79 -8.44 -19.36
CA GLN A 546 3.70 -9.58 -19.43
C GLN A 546 3.00 -10.85 -19.93
N VAL A 547 1.77 -11.12 -19.46
CA VAL A 547 0.94 -12.24 -19.96
C VAL A 547 0.61 -12.06 -21.44
N LEU A 548 0.22 -10.86 -21.87
CA LEU A 548 -0.03 -10.56 -23.28
C LEU A 548 1.22 -10.74 -24.14
N ALA A 549 2.37 -10.27 -23.67
CA ALA A 549 3.64 -10.42 -24.38
C ALA A 549 4.03 -11.89 -24.55
N ALA A 550 3.89 -12.69 -23.49
CA ALA A 550 4.12 -14.13 -23.52
C ALA A 550 3.14 -14.87 -24.46
N ALA A 551 1.86 -14.51 -24.43
CA ALA A 551 0.85 -15.07 -25.35
C ALA A 551 1.20 -14.75 -26.81
N ALA A 552 1.58 -13.51 -27.10
CA ALA A 552 2.01 -13.10 -28.43
C ALA A 552 3.29 -13.81 -28.89
N TRP A 553 4.27 -13.99 -28.00
CA TRP A 553 5.49 -14.75 -28.27
C TRP A 553 5.20 -16.22 -28.54
N ALA A 554 4.43 -16.90 -27.68
CA ALA A 554 4.12 -18.31 -27.82
C ALA A 554 3.40 -18.62 -29.14
N ARG A 555 2.46 -17.76 -29.56
CA ARG A 555 1.78 -17.87 -30.87
C ARG A 555 2.77 -17.85 -32.04
N ARG A 556 3.77 -16.96 -31.99
CA ARG A 556 4.79 -16.86 -33.04
C ARG A 556 5.78 -18.03 -32.99
N GLU A 557 6.33 -18.32 -31.82
CA GLU A 557 7.33 -19.38 -31.60
C GLU A 557 6.79 -20.76 -32.01
N PHE A 558 5.52 -21.02 -31.72
CA PHE A 558 4.90 -22.33 -31.96
C PHE A 558 3.92 -22.36 -33.13
N SER A 559 3.83 -21.28 -33.91
CA SER A 559 2.94 -21.14 -35.07
C SER A 559 1.45 -21.39 -34.76
N ASP A 560 1.01 -21.06 -33.54
CA ASP A 560 -0.38 -21.20 -33.11
C ASP A 560 -1.18 -19.92 -33.39
N HIS A 561 -2.37 -20.06 -33.99
CA HIS A 561 -3.25 -18.90 -34.22
C HIS A 561 -3.76 -18.28 -32.92
N ARG A 562 -4.06 -19.10 -31.91
CA ARG A 562 -4.54 -18.70 -30.57
C ARG A 562 -3.92 -19.58 -29.49
N VAL A 563 -3.88 -19.07 -28.27
CA VAL A 563 -3.50 -19.82 -27.06
C VAL A 563 -4.64 -19.87 -26.06
N ARG A 564 -4.64 -20.83 -25.15
CA ARG A 564 -5.48 -20.81 -23.94
C ARG A 564 -4.67 -20.35 -22.75
N ILE A 565 -5.32 -19.87 -21.70
CA ILE A 565 -4.68 -19.60 -20.41
C ILE A 565 -5.37 -20.41 -19.33
N MET A 566 -4.61 -21.10 -18.49
CA MET A 566 -5.10 -21.60 -17.20
C MET A 566 -4.36 -20.90 -16.08
N ALA A 567 -5.12 -20.22 -15.23
CA ALA A 567 -4.63 -19.48 -14.08
C ALA A 567 -4.96 -20.22 -12.77
N ASN A 568 -3.99 -20.32 -11.87
CA ASN A 568 -4.16 -20.92 -10.54
C ASN A 568 -3.89 -19.88 -9.45
N GLY A 569 -4.97 -19.25 -9.01
CA GLY A 569 -4.97 -18.19 -8.01
C GLY A 569 -5.71 -16.94 -8.47
N PRO A 570 -6.12 -16.09 -7.52
CA PRO A 570 -6.95 -14.92 -7.79
C PRO A 570 -6.21 -13.83 -8.59
N THR A 571 -4.90 -13.62 -8.35
CA THR A 571 -4.13 -12.58 -9.06
C THR A 571 -3.94 -12.94 -10.52
N THR A 572 -3.49 -14.17 -10.79
CA THR A 572 -3.29 -14.69 -12.13
C THR A 572 -4.60 -14.84 -12.90
N GLN A 573 -5.72 -15.15 -12.23
CA GLN A 573 -7.04 -15.13 -12.84
C GLN A 573 -7.35 -13.74 -13.40
N VAL A 574 -7.24 -12.69 -12.58
CA VAL A 574 -7.60 -11.33 -13.00
C VAL A 574 -6.67 -10.85 -14.11
N ALA A 575 -5.36 -11.09 -14.01
CA ALA A 575 -4.41 -10.75 -15.07
C ALA A 575 -4.73 -11.49 -16.40
N ALA A 576 -5.09 -12.78 -16.33
CA ALA A 576 -5.49 -13.56 -17.50
C ALA A 576 -6.80 -13.08 -18.13
N LEU A 577 -7.80 -12.74 -17.31
CA LEU A 577 -9.06 -12.17 -17.78
C LEU A 577 -8.85 -10.80 -18.42
N CYS A 578 -8.01 -9.94 -17.83
CA CYS A 578 -7.63 -8.67 -18.44
C CYS A 578 -6.94 -8.89 -19.79
N ALA A 579 -5.99 -9.82 -19.88
CA ALA A 579 -5.31 -10.15 -21.13
C ALA A 579 -6.31 -10.63 -22.21
N LYS A 580 -7.23 -11.55 -21.87
CA LYS A 580 -8.28 -12.03 -22.78
C LYS A 580 -9.25 -10.93 -23.18
N ALA A 581 -9.62 -10.05 -22.26
CA ALA A 581 -10.48 -8.90 -22.54
C ALA A 581 -9.86 -7.96 -23.59
N LEU A 582 -8.55 -7.74 -23.50
CA LEU A 582 -7.79 -6.83 -24.35
C LEU A 582 -7.47 -7.45 -25.72
N GLU A 583 -7.14 -8.74 -25.76
CA GLU A 583 -6.75 -9.46 -26.98
C GLU A 583 -7.57 -10.76 -27.18
N PRO A 584 -8.89 -10.67 -27.36
CA PRO A 584 -9.76 -11.85 -27.48
C PRO A 584 -9.46 -12.70 -28.72
N GLY A 585 -8.82 -12.11 -29.74
CA GLY A 585 -8.39 -12.81 -30.95
C GLY A 585 -7.09 -13.61 -30.77
N TRP A 586 -6.30 -13.35 -29.73
CA TRP A 586 -5.05 -14.06 -29.44
C TRP A 586 -5.25 -15.18 -28.41
N ILE A 587 -6.11 -14.91 -27.42
CA ILE A 587 -6.38 -15.84 -26.33
C ILE A 587 -7.76 -16.43 -26.59
N ALA A 588 -7.87 -17.74 -26.76
CA ALA A 588 -9.15 -18.40 -27.03
C ALA A 588 -10.02 -18.47 -25.78
N GLU A 589 -9.44 -18.90 -24.66
CA GLU A 589 -10.15 -19.20 -23.41
C GLU A 589 -9.26 -18.90 -22.19
N VAL A 590 -9.90 -18.58 -21.07
CA VAL A 590 -9.27 -18.49 -19.75
C VAL A 590 -10.01 -19.43 -18.80
N GLU A 591 -9.32 -20.41 -18.24
CA GLU A 591 -9.79 -21.22 -17.11
C GLU A 591 -9.10 -20.73 -15.83
N ALA A 592 -9.87 -20.53 -14.77
CA ALA A 592 -9.34 -20.12 -13.47
C ALA A 592 -9.63 -21.17 -12.40
N ARG A 593 -8.59 -21.53 -11.64
CA ARG A 593 -8.65 -22.38 -10.44
C ARG A 593 -8.28 -21.54 -9.23
N GLU A 594 -8.94 -21.80 -8.11
CA GLU A 594 -8.76 -21.02 -6.87
C GLU A 594 -8.98 -19.50 -7.06
N GLY A 595 -9.79 -19.13 -8.05
CA GLY A 595 -10.13 -17.74 -8.36
C GLY A 595 -11.26 -17.16 -7.52
N LEU A 596 -11.43 -15.84 -7.61
CA LEU A 596 -12.55 -15.07 -7.07
C LEU A 596 -13.78 -15.22 -7.97
N ALA A 597 -14.97 -15.24 -7.38
CA ALA A 597 -16.21 -15.06 -8.14
C ALA A 597 -16.52 -13.57 -8.36
N SER A 598 -16.04 -12.70 -7.47
CA SER A 598 -16.14 -11.25 -7.56
C SER A 598 -14.95 -10.58 -6.84
N LEU A 599 -14.50 -9.44 -7.33
CA LEU A 599 -13.53 -8.57 -6.65
C LEU A 599 -14.09 -8.02 -5.33
N LYS A 600 -15.42 -7.97 -5.16
CA LYS A 600 -16.06 -7.60 -3.88
C LYS A 600 -15.66 -8.53 -2.75
N GLU A 601 -15.31 -9.78 -3.05
CA GLU A 601 -14.85 -10.76 -2.06
C GLU A 601 -13.62 -10.27 -1.29
N LEU A 602 -12.77 -9.41 -1.89
CA LEU A 602 -11.62 -8.81 -1.22
C LEU A 602 -12.05 -7.99 0.01
N ILE A 603 -13.16 -7.27 -0.10
CA ILE A 603 -13.71 -6.43 0.98
C ILE A 603 -14.63 -7.26 1.89
N GLU A 604 -15.48 -8.11 1.31
CA GLU A 604 -16.46 -8.93 2.07
C GLU A 604 -15.80 -9.94 2.99
N LYS A 605 -14.70 -10.56 2.55
CA LYS A 605 -13.92 -11.54 3.31
C LYS A 605 -12.76 -10.91 4.08
N GLU A 606 -12.67 -9.58 4.03
CA GLU A 606 -11.63 -8.78 4.68
C GLU A 606 -10.18 -9.22 4.34
N ILE A 607 -9.91 -9.53 3.06
CA ILE A 607 -8.59 -9.92 2.57
C ILE A 607 -7.59 -8.77 2.76
N ASP A 608 -6.44 -9.05 3.36
CA ASP A 608 -5.43 -8.02 3.58
C ASP A 608 -4.74 -7.63 2.27
N TYR A 609 -4.37 -6.34 2.13
CA TYR A 609 -3.61 -5.85 0.98
C TYR A 609 -2.32 -6.66 0.78
N SER A 610 -1.65 -7.06 1.87
CA SER A 610 -0.39 -7.80 1.81
C SER A 610 -0.50 -9.17 1.16
N GLU A 611 -1.70 -9.75 1.12
CA GLU A 611 -1.95 -11.06 0.51
C GLU A 611 -2.10 -10.98 -1.00
N GLN A 612 -2.74 -9.92 -1.52
CA GLN A 612 -3.11 -9.79 -2.94
C GLN A 612 -2.95 -8.34 -3.44
N PRO A 613 -1.76 -7.73 -3.33
CA PRO A 613 -1.58 -6.28 -3.50
C PRO A 613 -1.92 -5.81 -4.92
N ALA A 614 -1.65 -6.64 -5.94
CA ALA A 614 -1.97 -6.30 -7.32
C ALA A 614 -3.48 -6.19 -7.59
N LEU A 615 -4.32 -6.88 -6.81
CA LEU A 615 -5.78 -6.86 -6.99
C LEU A 615 -6.44 -5.62 -6.43
N PHE A 616 -5.80 -4.91 -5.51
CA PHE A 616 -6.22 -3.58 -5.05
C PHE A 616 -5.80 -2.48 -6.05
N CYS A 617 -5.92 -2.76 -7.34
CA CYS A 617 -5.66 -1.83 -8.42
C CYS A 617 -6.68 -0.67 -8.37
N PHE A 618 -6.19 0.56 -8.25
CA PHE A 618 -7.05 1.74 -8.06
C PHE A 618 -8.15 1.84 -9.11
N GLY A 619 -9.42 1.83 -8.67
CA GLY A 619 -10.60 1.97 -9.52
C GLY A 619 -10.96 0.74 -10.34
N LEU A 620 -10.31 -0.41 -10.14
CA LEU A 620 -10.64 -1.62 -10.88
C LEU A 620 -12.09 -2.02 -10.65
N LEU A 621 -12.54 -2.16 -9.39
CA LEU A 621 -13.92 -2.52 -9.05
C LEU A 621 -14.92 -1.42 -9.41
N ALA A 622 -14.48 -0.16 -9.49
CA ALA A 622 -15.35 0.93 -9.96
C ALA A 622 -15.82 0.69 -11.40
N GLU A 623 -14.94 0.14 -12.23
CA GLU A 623 -15.16 -0.04 -13.67
C GLU A 623 -15.54 -1.48 -14.05
N PHE A 624 -14.97 -2.48 -13.39
CA PHE A 624 -15.04 -3.88 -13.76
C PHE A 624 -15.05 -4.82 -12.56
N ASP A 625 -15.90 -5.83 -12.60
CA ASP A 625 -15.78 -7.03 -11.77
C ASP A 625 -15.41 -8.25 -12.66
N ILE A 626 -15.31 -9.45 -12.08
CA ILE A 626 -15.01 -10.69 -12.79
C ILE A 626 -16.00 -10.94 -13.94
N GLU A 627 -17.29 -10.61 -13.77
CA GLU A 627 -18.29 -10.73 -14.83
C GLU A 627 -17.98 -9.81 -16.02
N GLU A 628 -17.72 -8.53 -15.78
CA GLU A 628 -17.43 -7.57 -16.84
C GLU A 628 -16.14 -7.94 -17.59
N LEU A 629 -15.06 -8.31 -16.87
CA LEU A 629 -13.81 -8.73 -17.50
C LEU A 629 -14.02 -9.95 -18.40
N THR A 630 -14.81 -10.93 -17.93
CA THR A 630 -15.17 -12.12 -18.71
C THR A 630 -15.96 -11.74 -19.96
N GLU A 631 -16.94 -10.84 -19.83
CA GLU A 631 -17.79 -10.40 -20.94
C GLU A 631 -17.04 -9.57 -21.99
N LEU A 632 -16.03 -8.78 -21.58
CA LEU A 632 -15.13 -8.07 -22.50
C LEU A 632 -14.29 -9.02 -23.37
N GLY A 633 -13.94 -10.19 -22.82
CA GLY A 633 -13.18 -11.23 -23.49
C GLY A 633 -13.95 -12.00 -24.55
N ARG A 634 -15.29 -11.97 -24.53
CA ARG A 634 -16.09 -12.72 -25.50
C ARG A 634 -16.02 -12.13 -26.90
N GLU A 635 -16.07 -13.00 -27.89
CA GLU A 635 -16.15 -12.60 -29.30
C GLU A 635 -17.58 -12.18 -29.67
N SER A 636 -17.73 -11.34 -30.71
CA SER A 636 -19.05 -10.84 -31.15
C SER A 636 -19.98 -11.96 -31.63
N SER A 637 -19.43 -13.12 -32.02
CA SER A 637 -20.17 -14.32 -32.42
C SER A 637 -20.63 -15.19 -31.24
N GLU A 638 -20.11 -14.98 -30.03
CA GLU A 638 -20.48 -15.75 -28.85
C GLU A 638 -21.74 -15.16 -28.20
N THR A 639 -22.90 -15.76 -28.49
CA THR A 639 -24.16 -15.44 -27.78
C THR A 639 -24.06 -15.82 -26.31
N ARG A 640 -24.73 -15.04 -25.44
CA ARG A 640 -24.82 -15.24 -23.98
C ARG A 640 -25.64 -16.51 -23.64
N SER A 641 -25.22 -17.70 -24.08
CA SER A 641 -25.76 -18.96 -23.57
C SER A 641 -25.08 -19.27 -22.24
N GLY A 642 -25.87 -19.32 -21.16
CA GLY A 642 -25.36 -19.40 -19.79
C GLY A 642 -24.36 -20.54 -19.55
N LYS A 643 -23.40 -20.24 -18.65
CA LYS A 643 -22.32 -21.08 -18.11
C LYS A 643 -21.03 -21.18 -18.96
N SER A 644 -20.13 -20.21 -18.77
CA SER A 644 -18.70 -20.34 -19.16
C SER A 644 -17.72 -19.99 -18.05
N VAL A 645 -18.06 -20.31 -16.79
CA VAL A 645 -17.05 -20.54 -15.74
C VAL A 645 -17.32 -21.95 -15.24
N ARG A 646 -16.65 -22.95 -15.82
CA ARG A 646 -16.65 -24.29 -15.22
C ARG A 646 -15.68 -24.26 -14.07
N LYS A 647 -16.21 -24.07 -12.86
CA LYS A 647 -15.48 -24.33 -11.62
C LYS A 647 -15.17 -25.83 -11.59
N ALA A 648 -13.91 -26.21 -11.75
CA ALA A 648 -13.51 -27.59 -11.51
C ALA A 648 -13.87 -27.95 -10.05
N PRO A 649 -14.46 -29.13 -9.78
CA PRO A 649 -14.80 -29.50 -8.41
C PRO A 649 -13.53 -29.51 -7.55
N GLY A 650 -13.57 -28.78 -6.43
CA GLY A 650 -12.49 -28.77 -5.46
C GLY A 650 -12.25 -30.18 -4.90
N ILE A 651 -10.99 -30.45 -4.55
CA ILE A 651 -10.60 -31.69 -3.87
C ILE A 651 -11.48 -31.83 -2.60
N PRO A 652 -12.12 -32.99 -2.35
CA PRO A 652 -13.01 -33.16 -1.20
C PRO A 652 -12.30 -32.84 0.11
N GLN A 653 -12.96 -32.10 0.99
CA GLN A 653 -12.47 -31.73 2.33
C GLN A 653 -11.95 -32.94 3.14
N ALA A 654 -12.54 -34.12 2.90
CA ALA A 654 -12.10 -35.39 3.49
C ALA A 654 -10.64 -35.76 3.19
N LEU A 655 -10.09 -35.34 2.05
CA LEU A 655 -8.68 -35.57 1.70
C LEU A 655 -7.74 -34.63 2.48
N PHE A 656 -8.17 -33.38 2.72
CA PHE A 656 -7.45 -32.43 3.56
C PHE A 656 -7.42 -32.87 5.04
N ASP A 657 -8.53 -33.41 5.54
CA ASP A 657 -8.61 -33.91 6.92
C ASP A 657 -7.76 -35.17 7.13
N SER A 658 -7.64 -36.02 6.10
CA SER A 658 -6.74 -37.18 6.08
C SER A 658 -5.24 -36.80 6.07
N ILE A 659 -4.89 -35.69 5.41
CA ILE A 659 -3.50 -35.17 5.38
C ILE A 659 -3.15 -34.51 6.72
N ARG A 660 -4.08 -33.76 7.33
CA ARG A 660 -3.90 -33.17 8.66
C ARG A 660 -3.77 -34.20 9.78
N SER A 661 -4.54 -35.29 9.73
CA SER A 661 -4.42 -36.36 10.72
C SER A 661 -3.09 -37.11 10.61
N SER A 662 -2.59 -37.33 9.39
CA SER A 662 -1.31 -37.99 9.12
C SER A 662 -0.10 -37.14 9.56
N LEU A 663 -0.16 -35.81 9.39
CA LEU A 663 0.89 -34.90 9.85
C LEU A 663 0.93 -34.75 11.38
N ARG A 664 -0.21 -34.85 12.07
CA ARG A 664 -0.26 -34.86 13.55
C ARG A 664 0.31 -36.14 14.15
N ALA A 665 0.11 -37.29 13.50
CA ALA A 665 0.68 -38.57 13.94
C ALA A 665 2.21 -38.63 13.78
N CYS A 666 2.78 -37.91 12.81
CA CYS A 666 4.23 -37.87 12.58
C CYS A 666 4.98 -37.00 13.62
N ASN A 667 4.35 -35.94 14.12
CA ASN A 667 4.93 -35.06 15.15
C ASN A 667 4.87 -35.61 16.58
N GLN A 668 4.07 -36.65 16.85
CA GLN A 668 4.05 -37.34 18.15
C GLN A 668 5.11 -38.44 18.30
N LYS A 669 5.84 -38.79 17.23
CA LYS A 669 6.96 -39.77 17.27
C LYS A 669 8.35 -39.13 17.32
N LYS A 670 8.43 -37.81 17.46
CA LYS A 670 9.69 -37.03 17.61
C LYS A 670 9.74 -36.21 18.91
N ARG A 671 9.06 -36.65 19.97
CA ARG A 671 9.29 -36.19 21.34
C ARG A 671 9.64 -37.38 22.22
#